data_AF-A0A919W6U8-F1
#
_entry.id   AF-A0A919W6U8-F1
#
_cell.length_a   1.000
_cell.length_b   1.000
_cell.length_c   1.000
_cell.angle_alpha   90.00
_cell.angle_beta   90.00
_cell.angle_gamma   90.00
#
_symmetry.space_group_name_H-M   'P 1'
#
loop_
_entity.id
_entity.type
_entity.pdbx_description
1 polymer ?
#
loop_
_entity_poly.entity_id
_entity_poly.type
_entity_poly.pdbx_seq_one_letter_code
_entity_poly.pdbx_strand_id
1 'polypeptide(L)'
;MTDDLHPALRWRARLSDVVTLPLSCSWSLDGSRLALANRDVAVWALRHGNWQVAWRWQHGVVPAWPRVEWSPTAPDLFAVVYGQWAMLYRISRSGSPVWQERVAADNLLALSFSPSGTRLAVCDGSHTIKLLSVADGSRASWLELDHPVDTVSWSPLGEVFAVQTAVGAFLIHEDAEIAPKPITSRGLSFSGMVWSRDGRMLGAADQDFPLLHVWNSEGRQLAELEVQSDGGRSAVSFSPDGRLLYAADAVALRCWRTDTWQSVMQVDLGNQQLGRGLTASPAGSLLAIWDRSGGIRGVDIYEVDTNRLLGSKSHGARTYRNAKVVLVGETGVGKSGLGLVLSNQPYRPTDSTHARQVYTFEETEAALPDGGSERRETLLWDMAGQSGYRLIHQLHLAEAAAALVVFDARSETDPFSGVRYWARALHQQTAAPAILVAARTDRGGVAAGDKRIAAICKELALTGYFQTSAREGRQIRELANAIRAAIDWDSLPLSVSTELFETIKQFLLRERKSRRVLATADDLYRDFRRYEPSVSDSGSLRSSFDACVRLLELRDVVRRLSFGDFVLLQPEMLDFYASSLIDEARAQPDGLGYLPEVRALAGQFPIPQDGRLARREERLLLIAVIEELLRHDLAQREVAEDGVDLVFPSQLTADRPVDGEPEAADVLFRFDGAVTAIYATLAVRLSRVSAYVQKEMWRNGSTYRAKVGGVCGVRVLQPEEGRGELAVFFDADASEETRFLFEDYVHAHLTARALARSVRRERIFSCPGCGYRVDSEAVRRRLERGATDVLCADCEQVRISLLDREDRLASASAVRDMNASADAGRDAAANTATIRGKEVTKDFDVFLSYNTADHNLVARIAERLRAAGVLAWFAPVDLVPGARWRNELERQIAKVRAGAVFLGPHGMGTWQKMEEELLVNESARRDLRIIPVLLPGHTGEPAGFLSQWQAADFRRSDPDPFARLLAGITQ
;
A
#
# COMPACT_ATOMS: atom_id res chain seq x y z
N MET A 1 -27.03 -36.74 15.07
CA MET A 1 -26.41 -37.44 13.93
C MET A 1 -25.40 -36.48 13.36
N THR A 2 -24.13 -36.65 13.69
CA THR A 2 -23.02 -35.81 13.21
C THR A 2 -22.32 -36.60 12.12
N ASP A 3 -22.78 -36.43 10.88
CA ASP A 3 -22.11 -37.02 9.72
C ASP A 3 -20.77 -36.31 9.51
N ASP A 4 -19.72 -37.09 9.25
CA ASP A 4 -18.42 -36.55 8.88
C ASP A 4 -18.58 -35.68 7.63
N LEU A 5 -18.22 -34.40 7.75
CA LEU A 5 -18.36 -33.36 6.71
C LEU A 5 -17.62 -33.74 5.41
N HIS A 6 -16.53 -34.49 5.53
CA HIS A 6 -15.72 -34.98 4.43
C HIS A 6 -14.94 -36.23 4.87
N PRO A 7 -14.60 -37.17 3.98
CA PRO A 7 -13.86 -38.38 4.35
C PRO A 7 -12.45 -38.15 4.96
N ALA A 8 -11.93 -36.92 4.86
CA ALA A 8 -10.68 -36.50 5.47
C ALA A 8 -10.86 -35.66 6.75
N LEU A 9 -12.11 -35.37 7.14
CA LEU A 9 -12.47 -34.63 8.35
C LEU A 9 -13.32 -35.53 9.23
N ARG A 10 -12.72 -36.02 10.31
CA ARG A 10 -13.43 -36.85 11.29
C ARG A 10 -13.84 -36.00 12.48
N TRP A 11 -15.14 -35.90 12.75
CA TRP A 11 -15.61 -35.15 13.92
C TRP A 11 -15.16 -35.85 15.22
N ARG A 12 -14.59 -35.08 16.17
CA ARG A 12 -14.06 -35.61 17.43
C ARG A 12 -14.84 -35.13 18.66
N ALA A 13 -15.16 -33.85 18.73
CA ALA A 13 -15.87 -33.29 19.88
C ALA A 13 -16.50 -31.93 19.56
N ARG A 14 -17.47 -31.52 20.39
CA ARG A 14 -17.99 -30.15 20.45
C ARG A 14 -17.79 -29.57 21.85
N LEU A 15 -17.23 -28.36 21.92
CA LEU A 15 -17.06 -27.57 23.14
C LEU A 15 -18.27 -26.63 23.27
N SER A 16 -19.32 -27.07 23.97
CA SER A 16 -20.64 -26.41 24.01
C SER A 16 -20.93 -25.56 25.25
N ASP A 17 -20.07 -25.58 26.28
CA ASP A 17 -20.22 -24.75 27.49
C ASP A 17 -19.69 -23.31 27.29
N VAL A 18 -19.92 -22.75 26.09
CA VAL A 18 -19.46 -21.41 25.69
C VAL A 18 -20.69 -20.55 25.43
N VAL A 19 -21.05 -19.71 26.41
CA VAL A 19 -22.27 -18.87 26.39
C VAL A 19 -22.31 -17.91 25.18
N THR A 20 -21.14 -17.57 24.64
CA THR A 20 -20.96 -16.66 23.51
C THR A 20 -19.81 -17.15 22.62
N LEU A 21 -19.88 -16.96 21.30
CA LEU A 21 -18.81 -17.42 20.37
C LEU A 21 -17.45 -16.81 20.71
N PRO A 22 -16.36 -17.60 20.85
CA PRO A 22 -15.05 -17.07 21.18
C PRO A 22 -14.56 -16.09 20.11
N LEU A 23 -13.95 -15.00 20.54
CA LEU A 23 -13.37 -13.97 19.66
C LEU A 23 -11.89 -14.23 19.35
N SER A 24 -11.25 -15.08 20.14
CA SER A 24 -9.86 -15.50 19.98
C SER A 24 -9.70 -16.88 20.60
N CYS A 25 -8.86 -17.71 19.99
CA CYS A 25 -8.45 -18.98 20.56
C CYS A 25 -7.00 -19.27 20.24
N SER A 26 -6.37 -20.09 21.07
CA SER A 26 -5.01 -20.54 20.83
C SER A 26 -4.81 -21.92 21.47
N TRP A 27 -4.02 -22.76 20.80
CA TRP A 27 -3.68 -24.11 21.25
C TRP A 27 -2.39 -24.11 22.06
N SER A 28 -2.30 -24.96 23.08
CA SER A 28 -1.02 -25.27 23.70
C SER A 28 -0.09 -25.94 22.68
N LEU A 29 1.23 -25.77 22.88
CA LEU A 29 2.26 -26.36 22.02
C LEU A 29 2.10 -27.86 21.80
N ASP A 30 1.59 -28.59 22.81
CA ASP A 30 1.38 -30.04 22.79
C ASP A 30 0.00 -30.46 22.24
N GLY A 31 -0.84 -29.50 21.85
CA GLY A 31 -2.19 -29.75 21.33
C GLY A 31 -3.18 -30.34 22.34
N SER A 32 -2.78 -30.49 23.60
CA SER A 32 -3.63 -31.08 24.64
C SER A 32 -4.60 -30.09 25.28
N ARG A 33 -4.40 -28.79 25.05
CA ARG A 33 -5.23 -27.70 25.60
C ARG A 33 -5.59 -26.68 24.54
N LEU A 34 -6.77 -26.09 24.70
CA LEU A 34 -7.29 -25.02 23.85
C LEU A 34 -7.83 -23.91 24.75
N ALA A 35 -7.26 -22.73 24.62
CA ALA A 35 -7.78 -21.53 25.28
C ALA A 35 -8.79 -20.85 24.36
N LEU A 36 -9.95 -20.49 24.91
CA LEU A 36 -11.02 -19.78 24.24
C LEU A 36 -11.27 -18.47 25.01
N ALA A 37 -11.16 -17.34 24.32
CA ALA A 37 -11.36 -16.01 24.88
C ALA A 37 -12.64 -15.36 24.33
N ASN A 38 -13.47 -14.85 25.23
CA ASN A 38 -14.68 -14.08 24.91
C ASN A 38 -14.95 -12.98 25.95
N ARG A 39 -16.09 -12.92 26.67
CA ARG A 39 -16.17 -12.09 27.89
C ARG A 39 -15.28 -12.64 29.01
N ASP A 40 -15.14 -13.96 29.01
CA ASP A 40 -14.35 -14.76 29.93
C ASP A 40 -13.26 -15.51 29.14
N VAL A 41 -12.22 -16.00 29.83
CA VAL A 41 -11.25 -16.92 29.23
C VAL A 41 -11.45 -18.31 29.82
N ALA A 42 -11.65 -19.31 28.96
CA ALA A 42 -11.78 -20.71 29.34
C ALA A 42 -10.67 -21.53 28.70
N VAL A 43 -9.95 -22.31 29.51
CA VAL A 43 -8.97 -23.28 29.02
C VAL A 43 -9.57 -24.66 29.10
N TRP A 44 -9.72 -25.29 27.95
CA TRP A 44 -10.14 -26.67 27.80
C TRP A 44 -8.91 -27.56 27.74
N ALA A 45 -8.99 -28.74 28.36
CA ALA A 45 -7.95 -29.76 28.30
C ALA A 45 -8.53 -31.10 27.86
N LEU A 46 -7.81 -31.80 27.00
CA LEU A 46 -8.12 -33.17 26.58
C LEU A 46 -7.62 -34.15 27.66
N ARG A 47 -8.56 -34.79 28.37
CA ARG A 47 -8.26 -35.78 29.42
C ARG A 47 -9.02 -37.07 29.13
N HIS A 48 -8.29 -38.19 29.07
CA HIS A 48 -8.88 -39.52 28.81
C HIS A 48 -9.79 -39.54 27.57
N GLY A 49 -9.42 -38.82 26.51
CA GLY A 49 -10.18 -38.75 25.25
C GLY A 49 -11.35 -37.77 25.25
N ASN A 50 -11.62 -37.08 26.36
CA ASN A 50 -12.72 -36.12 26.48
C ASN A 50 -12.20 -34.71 26.78
N TRP A 51 -12.82 -33.71 26.17
CA TRP A 51 -12.55 -32.30 26.42
C TRP A 51 -13.30 -31.81 27.66
N GLN A 52 -12.58 -31.21 28.60
CA GLN A 52 -13.14 -30.66 29.84
C GLN A 52 -12.57 -29.28 30.13
N VAL A 53 -13.38 -28.40 30.74
CA VAL A 53 -12.91 -27.09 31.21
C VAL A 53 -11.93 -27.33 32.37
N ALA A 54 -10.66 -27.01 32.14
CA ALA A 54 -9.60 -27.10 33.14
C ALA A 54 -9.48 -25.83 33.97
N TRP A 55 -9.82 -24.69 33.37
CA TRP A 55 -9.75 -23.38 34.02
C TRP A 55 -10.73 -22.41 33.38
N ARG A 56 -11.29 -21.51 34.18
CA ARG A 56 -12.12 -20.40 33.73
C ARG A 56 -11.79 -19.16 34.53
N TRP A 57 -11.67 -18.04 33.83
CA TRP A 57 -11.52 -16.72 34.42
C TRP A 57 -12.66 -15.83 33.95
N GLN A 58 -13.38 -15.25 34.91
CA GLN A 58 -14.52 -14.37 34.65
C GLN A 58 -14.22 -12.97 35.16
N HIS A 59 -14.48 -11.96 34.35
CA HIS A 59 -14.38 -10.56 34.76
C HIS A 59 -15.77 -9.92 34.76
N GLY A 60 -16.03 -8.99 35.69
CA GLY A 60 -17.23 -8.13 35.68
C GLY A 60 -17.37 -7.32 34.37
N VAL A 61 -18.52 -6.68 34.15
CA VAL A 61 -18.88 -5.98 32.90
C VAL A 61 -17.83 -4.93 32.49
N VAL A 62 -17.01 -5.22 31.48
CA VAL A 62 -16.06 -4.25 30.86
C VAL A 62 -16.24 -4.27 29.33
N PRO A 63 -16.03 -3.12 28.63
CA PRO A 63 -16.35 -3.01 27.19
C PRO A 63 -15.33 -3.60 26.20
N ALA A 64 -14.24 -4.27 26.62
CA ALA A 64 -13.16 -4.71 25.73
C ALA A 64 -13.16 -6.23 25.42
N TRP A 65 -12.64 -6.61 24.25
CA TRP A 65 -12.60 -8.01 23.75
C TRP A 65 -11.19 -8.62 23.94
N PRO A 66 -11.04 -9.71 24.72
CA PRO A 66 -9.74 -10.33 24.95
C PRO A 66 -9.17 -11.04 23.73
N ARG A 67 -7.83 -11.07 23.72
CA ARG A 67 -7.02 -11.92 22.85
C ARG A 67 -6.25 -12.91 23.70
N VAL A 68 -6.09 -14.14 23.22
CA VAL A 68 -5.35 -15.19 23.92
C VAL A 68 -4.35 -15.86 22.99
N GLU A 69 -3.15 -16.12 23.49
CA GLU A 69 -2.09 -16.82 22.78
C GLU A 69 -1.31 -17.72 23.73
N TRP A 70 -1.04 -18.95 23.35
CA TRP A 70 -0.14 -19.83 24.09
C TRP A 70 1.31 -19.57 23.71
N SER A 71 2.19 -19.79 24.67
CA SER A 71 3.63 -19.77 24.42
C SER A 71 4.00 -20.84 23.38
N PRO A 72 4.83 -20.49 22.39
CA PRO A 72 5.31 -21.44 21.39
C PRO A 72 6.36 -22.42 21.95
N THR A 73 6.87 -22.19 23.17
CA THR A 73 7.92 -23.00 23.80
C THR A 73 7.47 -23.70 25.10
N ALA A 74 6.44 -23.16 25.77
CA ALA A 74 5.97 -23.68 27.05
C ALA A 74 4.48 -24.09 26.98
N PRO A 75 4.14 -25.39 27.13
CA PRO A 75 2.76 -25.88 27.01
C PRO A 75 1.85 -25.51 28.20
N ASP A 76 2.41 -24.90 29.24
CA ASP A 76 1.71 -24.43 30.44
C ASP A 76 1.58 -22.91 30.51
N LEU A 77 2.19 -22.15 29.60
CA LEU A 77 2.20 -20.68 29.60
C LEU A 77 1.32 -20.11 28.49
N PHE A 78 0.47 -19.15 28.84
CA PHE A 78 -0.31 -18.39 27.86
C PHE A 78 -0.45 -16.92 28.29
N ALA A 79 -0.67 -16.05 27.32
CA ALA A 79 -0.93 -14.63 27.52
C ALA A 79 -2.38 -14.32 27.18
N VAL A 80 -2.98 -13.42 27.95
CA VAL A 80 -4.28 -12.82 27.69
C VAL A 80 -4.13 -11.32 27.70
N VAL A 81 -4.60 -10.65 26.65
CA VAL A 81 -4.70 -9.19 26.62
C VAL A 81 -6.14 -8.77 26.86
N TYR A 82 -6.32 -7.75 27.70
CA TYR A 82 -7.64 -7.22 28.05
C TYR A 82 -7.58 -5.72 28.36
N GLY A 83 -8.07 -4.88 27.44
CA GLY A 83 -8.13 -3.43 27.66
C GLY A 83 -6.75 -2.83 27.90
N GLN A 84 -6.54 -2.24 29.09
CA GLN A 84 -5.28 -1.55 29.44
C GLN A 84 -4.23 -2.44 30.14
N TRP A 85 -4.22 -3.76 29.89
CA TRP A 85 -3.16 -4.62 30.39
C TRP A 85 -3.10 -5.95 29.64
N ALA A 86 -1.91 -6.55 29.67
CA ALA A 86 -1.69 -7.96 29.34
C ALA A 86 -1.47 -8.75 30.64
N MET A 87 -1.88 -10.01 30.65
CA MET A 87 -1.64 -10.93 31.76
C MET A 87 -1.03 -12.21 31.22
N LEU A 88 0.08 -12.62 31.83
CA LEU A 88 0.71 -13.91 31.59
C LEU A 88 0.24 -14.88 32.66
N TYR A 89 -0.09 -16.11 32.26
CA TYR A 89 -0.54 -17.18 33.15
C TYR A 89 0.29 -18.43 32.93
N ARG A 90 0.78 -19.05 34.01
CA ARG A 90 1.19 -20.46 33.99
C ARG A 90 0.16 -21.33 34.68
N ILE A 91 -0.27 -22.40 34.02
CA ILE A 91 -1.28 -23.34 34.52
C ILE A 91 -0.71 -24.73 34.71
N SER A 92 -0.93 -25.28 35.90
CA SER A 92 -0.52 -26.64 36.24
C SER A 92 -1.16 -27.68 35.31
N ARG A 93 -0.69 -28.92 35.39
CA ARG A 93 -1.38 -30.06 34.76
C ARG A 93 -2.83 -30.24 35.25
N SER A 94 -3.17 -29.78 36.45
CA SER A 94 -4.55 -29.82 36.97
C SER A 94 -5.43 -28.68 36.46
N GLY A 95 -4.87 -27.67 35.76
CA GLY A 95 -5.59 -26.50 35.27
C GLY A 95 -5.62 -25.33 36.27
N SER A 96 -4.91 -25.43 37.39
CA SER A 96 -4.86 -24.36 38.39
C SER A 96 -3.76 -23.35 38.03
N PRO A 97 -4.01 -22.03 38.09
CA PRO A 97 -2.97 -21.05 37.84
C PRO A 97 -1.92 -21.16 38.95
N VAL A 98 -0.66 -21.37 38.56
CA VAL A 98 0.48 -21.49 39.47
C VAL A 98 1.24 -20.17 39.57
N TRP A 99 1.13 -19.35 38.52
CA TRP A 99 1.75 -18.04 38.44
C TRP A 99 0.94 -17.12 37.51
N GLN A 100 0.88 -15.84 37.86
CA GLN A 100 0.27 -14.80 37.03
C GLN A 100 1.07 -13.50 37.15
N GLU A 101 1.25 -12.80 36.04
CA GLU A 101 1.99 -11.53 35.98
C GLU A 101 1.25 -10.51 35.13
N ARG A 102 1.05 -9.31 35.68
CA ARG A 102 0.33 -8.23 34.99
C ARG A 102 1.33 -7.29 34.34
N VAL A 103 1.16 -7.06 33.04
CA VAL A 103 1.93 -6.06 32.30
C VAL A 103 1.05 -4.88 31.94
N ALA A 104 1.42 -3.70 32.43
CA ALA A 104 0.69 -2.46 32.19
C ALA A 104 0.95 -1.94 30.77
N ALA A 105 -0.11 -1.72 30.00
CA ALA A 105 -0.04 -1.14 28.67
C ALA A 105 -1.37 -0.47 28.32
N ASP A 106 -1.33 0.68 27.67
CA ASP A 106 -2.55 1.43 27.34
C ASP A 106 -3.30 0.70 26.21
N ASN A 107 -4.63 0.55 26.31
CA ASN A 107 -5.57 0.03 25.29
C ASN A 107 -5.03 -0.93 24.20
N LEU A 108 -4.63 -2.14 24.60
CA LEU A 108 -3.99 -3.11 23.72
C LEU A 108 -4.94 -3.75 22.68
N LEU A 109 -4.49 -3.85 21.42
CA LEU A 109 -5.23 -4.39 20.28
C LEU A 109 -4.80 -5.82 19.90
N ALA A 110 -3.49 -6.10 19.89
CA ALA A 110 -2.95 -7.42 19.55
C ALA A 110 -1.68 -7.76 20.35
N LEU A 111 -1.37 -9.06 20.41
CA LEU A 111 -0.16 -9.61 21.02
C LEU A 111 0.43 -10.71 20.13
N SER A 112 1.74 -10.94 20.26
CA SER A 112 2.43 -12.07 19.63
C SER A 112 3.63 -12.52 20.46
N PHE A 113 3.76 -13.81 20.76
CA PHE A 113 4.96 -14.35 21.39
C PHE A 113 6.13 -14.40 20.41
N SER A 114 7.33 -14.02 20.89
CA SER A 114 8.57 -14.36 20.20
C SER A 114 8.73 -15.88 20.10
N PRO A 115 9.36 -16.42 19.05
CA PRO A 115 9.53 -17.86 18.89
C PRO A 115 10.37 -18.52 19.99
N SER A 116 11.25 -17.77 20.65
CA SER A 116 11.96 -18.25 21.85
C SER A 116 11.07 -18.31 23.10
N GLY A 117 9.89 -17.69 23.07
CA GLY A 117 8.98 -17.55 24.20
C GLY A 117 9.49 -16.62 25.31
N THR A 118 10.61 -15.93 25.09
CA THR A 118 11.25 -15.05 26.09
C THR A 118 10.69 -13.64 26.07
N ARG A 119 10.11 -13.22 24.94
CA ARG A 119 9.53 -11.90 24.73
C ARG A 119 8.11 -11.97 24.17
N LEU A 120 7.35 -10.91 24.43
CA LEU A 120 6.00 -10.69 23.93
C LEU A 120 5.94 -9.33 23.21
N ALA A 121 5.54 -9.33 21.93
CA ALA A 121 5.21 -8.12 21.20
C ALA A 121 3.76 -7.75 21.45
N VAL A 122 3.51 -6.45 21.65
CA VAL A 122 2.18 -5.94 21.93
C VAL A 122 1.98 -4.59 21.24
N CYS A 123 0.81 -4.39 20.62
CA CYS A 123 0.40 -3.11 20.05
C CYS A 123 -0.88 -2.57 20.71
N ASP A 124 -1.00 -1.26 20.78
CA ASP A 124 -2.08 -0.51 21.42
C ASP A 124 -2.80 0.47 20.47
N GLY A 125 -2.60 0.30 19.16
CA GLY A 125 -3.08 1.25 18.18
C GLY A 125 -2.28 2.55 18.15
N SER A 126 -1.19 2.66 18.91
CA SER A 126 -0.19 3.71 18.70
C SER A 126 0.72 3.37 17.53
N HIS A 127 1.63 4.29 17.25
CA HIS A 127 2.75 4.15 16.32
C HIS A 127 3.85 3.22 16.83
N THR A 128 3.63 2.49 17.93
CA THR A 128 4.68 1.67 18.56
C THR A 128 4.28 0.22 18.79
N ILE A 129 5.27 -0.67 18.66
CA ILE A 129 5.19 -2.06 19.08
C ILE A 129 6.08 -2.21 20.30
N LYS A 130 5.48 -2.54 21.45
CA LYS A 130 6.18 -2.72 22.71
C LYS A 130 6.68 -4.15 22.82
N LEU A 131 7.96 -4.34 23.12
CA LEU A 131 8.58 -5.64 23.34
C LEU A 131 8.81 -5.85 24.84
N LEU A 132 8.10 -6.83 25.41
CA LEU A 132 8.07 -7.11 26.84
C LEU A 132 8.82 -8.39 27.14
N SER A 133 9.59 -8.42 28.24
CA SER A 133 10.19 -9.64 28.77
C SER A 133 9.11 -10.52 29.43
N VAL A 134 9.09 -11.80 29.10
CA VAL A 134 8.16 -12.78 29.70
C VAL A 134 8.61 -13.20 31.10
N ALA A 135 9.91 -13.09 31.41
CA ALA A 135 10.47 -13.55 32.68
C ALA A 135 10.04 -12.68 33.87
N ASP A 136 9.94 -11.38 33.67
CA ASP A 136 9.74 -10.38 34.73
C ASP A 136 8.77 -9.25 34.33
N GLY A 137 8.16 -9.31 33.14
CA GLY A 137 7.23 -8.29 32.65
C GLY A 137 7.88 -6.95 32.34
N SER A 138 9.21 -6.83 32.42
CA SER A 138 9.92 -5.58 32.18
C SER A 138 9.86 -5.16 30.71
N ARG A 139 9.82 -3.84 30.47
CA ARG A 139 9.90 -3.28 29.11
C ARG A 139 11.33 -3.45 28.61
N ALA A 140 11.53 -4.32 27.62
CA ALA A 140 12.84 -4.59 27.05
C ALA A 140 13.22 -3.56 25.98
N SER A 141 12.27 -3.23 25.08
CA SER A 141 12.45 -2.26 23.98
C SER A 141 11.10 -1.92 23.31
N TRP A 142 11.11 -1.02 22.32
CA TRP A 142 9.98 -0.79 21.43
C TRP A 142 10.46 -0.49 20.01
N LEU A 143 9.59 -0.76 19.04
CA LEU A 143 9.74 -0.36 17.64
C LEU A 143 8.74 0.73 17.33
N GLU A 144 9.11 1.74 16.56
CA GLU A 144 8.26 2.87 16.22
C GLU A 144 8.10 3.01 14.71
N LEU A 145 6.87 3.26 14.28
CA LEU A 145 6.39 3.18 12.90
C LEU A 145 5.66 4.46 12.50
N ASP A 146 5.67 4.76 11.20
CA ASP A 146 5.05 5.97 10.66
C ASP A 146 3.52 5.96 10.77
N HIS A 147 2.91 4.80 10.98
CA HIS A 147 1.45 4.62 11.05
C HIS A 147 1.01 3.80 12.28
N PRO A 148 -0.22 4.05 12.79
CA PRO A 148 -0.82 3.24 13.85
C PRO A 148 -0.86 1.75 13.51
N VAL A 149 -0.57 0.92 14.50
CA VAL A 149 -0.50 -0.55 14.35
C VAL A 149 -1.78 -1.21 14.84
N ASP A 150 -2.50 -1.86 13.93
CA ASP A 150 -3.75 -2.57 14.22
C ASP A 150 -3.51 -4.00 14.70
N THR A 151 -2.49 -4.68 14.16
CA THR A 151 -2.13 -6.05 14.54
C THR A 151 -0.65 -6.34 14.32
N VAL A 152 -0.11 -7.27 15.12
CA VAL A 152 1.28 -7.74 15.08
C VAL A 152 1.32 -9.27 15.14
N SER A 153 2.21 -9.87 14.34
CA SER A 153 2.41 -11.32 14.29
C SER A 153 3.90 -11.65 14.09
N TRP A 154 4.53 -12.22 15.11
CA TRP A 154 5.96 -12.56 15.09
C TRP A 154 6.21 -13.77 14.20
N SER A 155 7.23 -13.68 13.33
CA SER A 155 7.67 -14.84 12.56
C SER A 155 8.22 -15.94 13.48
N PRO A 156 7.83 -17.22 13.28
CA PRO A 156 8.38 -18.35 14.02
C PRO A 156 9.89 -18.56 13.87
N LEU A 157 10.52 -17.98 12.84
CA LEU A 157 11.97 -18.04 12.66
C LEU A 157 12.73 -17.04 13.54
N GLY A 158 12.05 -16.00 14.05
CA GLY A 158 12.58 -15.05 15.02
C GLY A 158 13.57 -14.07 14.40
N GLU A 159 13.06 -12.93 13.90
CA GLU A 159 13.83 -11.75 13.44
C GLU A 159 12.87 -10.73 12.80
N VAL A 160 11.73 -11.19 12.28
CA VAL A 160 10.76 -10.37 11.54
C VAL A 160 9.36 -10.43 12.16
N PHE A 161 8.63 -9.31 12.09
CA PHE A 161 7.22 -9.15 12.42
C PHE A 161 6.40 -8.89 11.15
N ALA A 162 5.23 -9.50 11.05
CA ALA A 162 4.18 -9.04 10.14
C ALA A 162 3.26 -8.07 10.89
N VAL A 163 3.06 -6.88 10.30
CA VAL A 163 2.33 -5.78 10.94
C VAL A 163 1.33 -5.18 9.96
N GLN A 164 0.11 -4.95 10.43
CA GLN A 164 -0.92 -4.24 9.67
C GLN A 164 -1.05 -2.82 10.21
N THR A 165 -1.14 -1.88 9.28
CA THR A 165 -1.45 -0.48 9.55
C THR A 165 -2.59 -0.02 8.65
N ALA A 166 -3.09 1.19 8.85
CA ALA A 166 -4.09 1.82 8.00
C ALA A 166 -3.65 2.00 6.52
N VAL A 167 -2.34 2.03 6.23
CA VAL A 167 -1.81 2.22 4.86
C VAL A 167 -1.43 0.91 4.17
N GLY A 168 -1.36 -0.20 4.91
CA GLY A 168 -1.01 -1.52 4.39
C GLY A 168 -0.29 -2.40 5.40
N ALA A 169 0.09 -3.59 4.93
CA ALA A 169 0.90 -4.55 5.67
C ALA A 169 2.40 -4.43 5.38
N PHE A 170 3.20 -4.62 6.43
CA PHE A 170 4.66 -4.50 6.43
C PHE A 170 5.31 -5.71 7.09
N LEU A 171 6.49 -6.06 6.60
CA LEU A 171 7.45 -6.86 7.34
C LEU A 171 8.48 -5.93 8.00
N ILE A 172 8.65 -6.09 9.31
CA ILE A 172 9.51 -5.25 10.14
C ILE A 172 10.55 -6.14 10.78
N HIS A 173 11.82 -5.73 10.76
CA HIS A 173 12.87 -6.44 11.46
C HIS A 173 12.92 -6.00 12.93
N GLU A 174 13.37 -6.87 13.84
CA GLU A 174 13.61 -6.50 15.24
C GLU A 174 14.71 -5.43 15.39
N ASP A 175 15.61 -5.38 14.42
CA ASP A 175 16.60 -4.30 14.28
C ASP A 175 15.96 -3.08 13.61
N ALA A 176 15.80 -2.00 14.38
CA ALA A 176 15.18 -0.76 13.95
C ALA A 176 15.96 -0.01 12.86
N GLU A 177 17.24 -0.34 12.62
CA GLU A 177 18.02 0.24 11.52
C GLU A 177 17.57 -0.28 10.14
N ILE A 178 16.89 -1.43 10.10
CA ILE A 178 16.36 -2.01 8.87
C ILE A 178 14.98 -1.42 8.61
N ALA A 179 14.86 -0.66 7.53
CA ALA A 179 13.61 -0.02 7.13
C ALA A 179 12.48 -1.04 6.96
N PRO A 180 11.24 -0.72 7.42
CA PRO A 180 10.06 -1.54 7.20
C PRO A 180 9.88 -1.85 5.70
N LYS A 181 9.66 -3.11 5.36
CA LYS A 181 9.41 -3.54 3.99
C LYS A 181 7.90 -3.66 3.75
N PRO A 182 7.30 -2.86 2.85
CA PRO A 182 5.90 -3.05 2.48
C PRO A 182 5.74 -4.38 1.74
N ILE A 183 4.79 -5.21 2.18
CA ILE A 183 4.36 -6.42 1.46
C ILE A 183 3.07 -6.21 0.68
N THR A 184 2.38 -5.11 0.99
CA THR A 184 1.26 -4.57 0.21
C THR A 184 1.38 -3.05 0.16
N SER A 185 1.14 -2.45 -0.99
CA SER A 185 1.26 -0.99 -1.16
C SER A 185 -0.08 -0.25 -1.34
N ARG A 186 -1.22 -0.94 -1.28
CA ARG A 186 -2.52 -0.43 -1.77
C ARG A 186 -3.69 -0.49 -0.78
N GLY A 187 -3.45 -0.27 0.52
CA GLY A 187 -4.53 -0.11 1.51
C GLY A 187 -5.40 -1.35 1.71
N LEU A 188 -4.85 -2.53 1.49
CA LEU A 188 -5.53 -3.79 1.81
C LEU A 188 -5.68 -3.93 3.32
N SER A 189 -6.87 -4.33 3.77
CA SER A 189 -7.18 -4.60 5.17
C SER A 189 -7.31 -6.11 5.37
N PHE A 190 -6.57 -6.67 6.32
CA PHE A 190 -6.59 -8.12 6.58
C PHE A 190 -7.31 -8.48 7.87
N SER A 191 -8.13 -9.52 7.83
CA SER A 191 -8.90 -9.99 9.00
C SER A 191 -7.99 -10.65 10.05
N GLY A 192 -6.84 -11.15 9.61
CA GLY A 192 -5.80 -11.78 10.40
C GLY A 192 -4.62 -12.16 9.52
N MET A 193 -3.43 -12.26 10.13
CA MET A 193 -2.19 -12.68 9.49
C MET A 193 -1.60 -13.86 10.25
N VAL A 194 -1.36 -14.97 9.55
CA VAL A 194 -0.89 -16.23 10.13
C VAL A 194 0.39 -16.69 9.47
N TRP A 195 1.41 -16.97 10.27
CA TRP A 195 2.65 -17.59 9.79
C TRP A 195 2.49 -19.10 9.68
N SER A 196 3.11 -19.72 8.68
CA SER A 196 3.39 -21.14 8.68
C SER A 196 4.35 -21.48 9.81
N ARG A 197 4.27 -22.68 10.38
CA ARG A 197 5.09 -23.06 11.55
C ARG A 197 6.60 -23.01 11.28
N ASP A 198 6.99 -23.25 10.04
CA ASP A 198 8.38 -23.12 9.59
C ASP A 198 8.82 -21.67 9.30
N GLY A 199 7.91 -20.70 9.48
CA GLY A 199 8.09 -19.27 9.24
C GLY A 199 8.39 -18.88 7.81
N ARG A 200 8.23 -19.81 6.84
CA ARG A 200 8.53 -19.56 5.43
C ARG A 200 7.41 -18.84 4.69
N MET A 201 6.18 -18.94 5.18
CA MET A 201 4.99 -18.37 4.54
C MET A 201 4.18 -17.54 5.53
N LEU A 202 3.62 -16.44 5.03
CA LEU A 202 2.64 -15.62 5.71
C LEU A 202 1.36 -15.65 4.90
N GLY A 203 0.25 -16.09 5.50
CA GLY A 203 -1.08 -16.06 4.91
C GLY A 203 -1.92 -14.96 5.53
N ALA A 204 -2.69 -14.23 4.72
CA ALA A 204 -3.66 -13.26 5.19
C ALA A 204 -4.96 -13.37 4.39
N ALA A 205 -6.09 -13.20 5.06
CA ALA A 205 -7.40 -13.10 4.43
C ALA A 205 -7.79 -11.63 4.30
N ASP A 206 -8.18 -11.21 3.11
CA ASP A 206 -8.72 -9.88 2.85
C ASP A 206 -10.06 -9.70 3.60
N GLN A 207 -10.26 -8.54 4.22
CA GLN A 207 -11.49 -8.22 4.95
C GLN A 207 -12.66 -7.88 4.04
N ASP A 208 -12.36 -7.27 2.90
CA ASP A 208 -13.33 -6.64 2.01
C ASP A 208 -13.60 -7.50 0.77
N PHE A 209 -12.65 -8.36 0.41
CA PHE A 209 -12.70 -9.17 -0.80
C PHE A 209 -12.56 -10.68 -0.52
N PRO A 210 -13.14 -11.53 -1.38
CA PRO A 210 -12.98 -12.99 -1.38
C PRO A 210 -11.56 -13.47 -1.77
N LEU A 211 -10.51 -12.89 -1.19
CA LEU A 211 -9.11 -13.20 -1.52
C LEU A 211 -8.29 -13.60 -0.30
N LEU A 212 -7.42 -14.57 -0.49
CA LEU A 212 -6.32 -14.89 0.41
C LEU A 212 -5.00 -14.57 -0.27
N HIS A 213 -4.15 -13.86 0.46
CA HIS A 213 -2.82 -13.52 0.01
C HIS A 213 -1.81 -14.36 0.77
N VAL A 214 -0.79 -14.84 0.05
CA VAL A 214 0.33 -15.58 0.64
C VAL A 214 1.65 -14.97 0.20
N TRP A 215 2.51 -14.68 1.17
CA TRP A 215 3.88 -14.20 0.95
C TRP A 215 4.89 -15.17 1.53
N ASN A 216 6.13 -15.07 1.07
CA ASN A 216 7.26 -15.68 1.75
C ASN A 216 7.76 -14.79 2.90
N SER A 217 8.72 -15.29 3.68
CA SER A 217 9.37 -14.55 4.77
C SER A 217 10.13 -13.28 4.33
N GLU A 218 10.45 -13.16 3.05
CA GLU A 218 11.10 -11.98 2.47
C GLU A 218 10.08 -10.94 1.97
N GLY A 219 8.78 -11.22 2.06
CA GLY A 219 7.72 -10.31 1.61
C GLY A 219 7.39 -10.38 0.12
N ARG A 220 7.92 -11.38 -0.58
CA ARG A 220 7.53 -11.67 -1.97
C ARG A 220 6.21 -12.43 -1.98
N GLN A 221 5.25 -11.96 -2.76
CA GLN A 221 3.96 -12.62 -2.92
C GLN A 221 4.14 -13.94 -3.68
N LEU A 222 3.75 -15.04 -3.05
CA LEU A 222 3.81 -16.40 -3.59
C LEU A 222 2.52 -16.77 -4.32
N ALA A 223 1.38 -16.45 -3.70
CA ALA A 223 0.08 -16.82 -4.24
C ALA A 223 -1.03 -15.85 -3.86
N GLU A 224 -2.07 -15.87 -4.69
CA GLU A 224 -3.33 -15.18 -4.49
C GLU A 224 -4.46 -16.17 -4.78
N LEU A 225 -5.24 -16.49 -3.75
CA LEU A 225 -6.24 -17.56 -3.79
C LEU A 225 -7.63 -16.96 -3.69
N GLU A 226 -8.47 -17.22 -4.68
CA GLU A 226 -9.87 -16.82 -4.64
C GLU A 226 -10.69 -17.76 -3.76
N VAL A 227 -11.53 -17.18 -2.91
CA VAL A 227 -12.43 -17.88 -1.99
C VAL A 227 -13.84 -17.41 -2.24
N GLN A 228 -14.62 -18.17 -3.01
CA GLN A 228 -16.02 -17.83 -3.29
C GLN A 228 -16.81 -17.67 -1.97
N SER A 229 -17.05 -16.44 -1.53
CA SER A 229 -17.68 -16.14 -0.24
C SER A 229 -18.80 -15.11 -0.41
N ASP A 230 -19.85 -15.24 0.40
CA ASP A 230 -21.01 -14.32 0.46
C ASP A 230 -20.68 -13.00 1.19
N GLY A 231 -19.43 -12.53 1.15
CA GLY A 231 -19.01 -11.23 1.71
C GLY A 231 -18.72 -11.26 3.22
N GLY A 232 -18.04 -12.30 3.72
CA GLY A 232 -17.68 -12.43 5.12
C GLY A 232 -16.18 -12.52 5.38
N ARG A 233 -15.71 -11.97 6.51
CA ARG A 233 -14.32 -12.14 6.97
C ARG A 233 -13.98 -13.63 7.07
N SER A 234 -12.97 -14.06 6.31
CA SER A 234 -12.44 -15.43 6.37
C SER A 234 -11.41 -15.56 7.50
N ALA A 235 -11.38 -16.73 8.15
CA ALA A 235 -10.32 -17.11 9.08
C ALA A 235 -9.36 -18.07 8.38
N VAL A 236 -8.05 -17.89 8.60
CA VAL A 236 -6.98 -18.66 7.96
C VAL A 236 -6.12 -19.37 8.99
N SER A 237 -5.67 -20.59 8.68
CA SER A 237 -4.71 -21.33 9.49
C SER A 237 -3.90 -22.28 8.61
N PHE A 238 -2.60 -22.34 8.80
CA PHE A 238 -1.77 -23.40 8.21
C PHE A 238 -1.94 -24.72 8.96
N SER A 239 -1.69 -25.83 8.29
CA SER A 239 -1.44 -27.11 8.95
C SER A 239 -0.12 -27.07 9.72
N PRO A 240 0.08 -27.95 10.71
CA PRO A 240 1.27 -27.91 11.57
C PRO A 240 2.56 -28.21 10.83
N ASP A 241 2.48 -29.00 9.76
CA ASP A 241 3.58 -29.29 8.84
C ASP A 241 3.77 -28.24 7.75
N GLY A 242 2.91 -27.21 7.70
CA GLY A 242 2.93 -26.14 6.71
C GLY A 242 2.55 -26.58 5.29
N ARG A 243 2.09 -27.83 5.08
CA ARG A 243 1.77 -28.38 3.75
C ARG A 243 0.38 -28.03 3.24
N LEU A 244 -0.51 -27.60 4.13
CA LEU A 244 -1.87 -27.20 3.80
C LEU A 244 -2.18 -25.82 4.38
N LEU A 245 -2.98 -25.06 3.66
CA LEU A 245 -3.62 -23.83 4.13
C LEU A 245 -5.12 -24.08 4.22
N TYR A 246 -5.70 -23.83 5.39
CA TYR A 246 -7.13 -23.88 5.62
C TYR A 246 -7.71 -22.47 5.63
N ALA A 247 -8.88 -22.30 5.03
CA ALA A 247 -9.69 -21.10 5.22
C ALA A 247 -11.15 -21.47 5.44
N ALA A 248 -11.77 -20.81 6.40
CA ALA A 248 -13.18 -20.95 6.72
C ALA A 248 -13.87 -19.60 6.57
N ASP A 249 -14.95 -19.59 5.81
CA ASP A 249 -15.86 -18.45 5.70
C ASP A 249 -17.23 -18.81 6.32
N ALA A 250 -18.26 -17.99 6.07
CA ALA A 250 -19.59 -18.19 6.63
C ALA A 250 -20.32 -19.45 6.09
N VAL A 251 -19.89 -19.98 4.95
CA VAL A 251 -20.60 -21.00 4.17
C VAL A 251 -19.75 -22.26 3.98
N ALA A 252 -18.42 -22.15 3.88
CA ALA A 252 -17.57 -23.27 3.53
C ALA A 252 -16.22 -23.29 4.25
N LEU A 253 -15.73 -24.51 4.48
CA LEU A 253 -14.32 -24.79 4.79
C LEU A 253 -13.61 -25.19 3.49
N ARG A 254 -12.47 -24.56 3.22
CA ARG A 254 -11.61 -24.85 2.07
C ARG A 254 -10.20 -25.17 2.51
N CYS A 255 -9.53 -25.99 1.71
CA CYS A 255 -8.15 -26.40 1.94
C CYS A 255 -7.37 -26.37 0.63
N TRP A 256 -6.19 -25.77 0.67
CA TRP A 256 -5.23 -25.74 -0.43
C TRP A 256 -3.93 -26.40 -0.02
N ARG A 257 -3.25 -27.02 -0.98
CA ARG A 257 -1.84 -27.40 -0.80
C ARG A 257 -0.95 -26.17 -0.86
N THR A 258 0.11 -26.12 -0.08
CA THR A 258 1.03 -24.96 -0.07
C THR A 258 2.15 -25.05 -1.11
N ASP A 259 2.37 -26.23 -1.69
CA ASP A 259 3.35 -26.44 -2.75
C ASP A 259 2.80 -26.11 -4.15
N THR A 260 1.52 -26.39 -4.41
CA THR A 260 0.88 -26.14 -5.73
C THR A 260 -0.29 -25.17 -5.68
N TRP A 261 -0.78 -24.81 -4.49
CA TRP A 261 -1.96 -23.96 -4.28
C TRP A 261 -3.25 -24.50 -4.90
N GLN A 262 -3.29 -25.80 -5.23
CA GLN A 262 -4.51 -26.46 -5.67
C GLN A 262 -5.47 -26.65 -4.50
N SER A 263 -6.76 -26.36 -4.73
CA SER A 263 -7.84 -26.67 -3.80
C SER A 263 -8.07 -28.19 -3.77
N VAL A 264 -7.87 -28.80 -2.60
CA VAL A 264 -7.97 -30.25 -2.38
C VAL A 264 -9.20 -30.66 -1.57
N MET A 265 -9.91 -29.67 -1.03
CA MET A 265 -11.16 -29.89 -0.30
C MET A 265 -11.99 -28.61 -0.26
N GLN A 266 -13.28 -28.76 -0.53
CA GLN A 266 -14.30 -27.77 -0.24
C GLN A 266 -15.49 -28.47 0.40
N VAL A 267 -15.90 -28.01 1.58
CA VAL A 267 -17.05 -28.56 2.28
C VAL A 267 -18.00 -27.44 2.65
N ASP A 268 -19.27 -27.60 2.27
CA ASP A 268 -20.35 -26.73 2.71
C ASP A 268 -20.65 -27.01 4.18
N LEU A 269 -20.58 -25.97 4.99
CA LEU A 269 -20.86 -26.01 6.42
C LEU A 269 -22.33 -25.64 6.73
N GLY A 270 -23.13 -25.36 5.69
CA GLY A 270 -24.55 -25.03 5.73
C GLY A 270 -24.84 -23.54 5.89
N ASN A 271 -26.09 -23.14 5.64
CA ASN A 271 -26.62 -21.76 5.74
C ASN A 271 -26.67 -21.17 7.17
N GLN A 272 -25.92 -21.72 8.11
CA GLN A 272 -25.94 -21.31 9.50
C GLN A 272 -24.69 -20.48 9.79
N GLN A 273 -24.82 -19.15 9.66
CA GLN A 273 -23.78 -18.16 9.84
C GLN A 273 -22.68 -18.57 10.82
N LEU A 274 -21.61 -19.18 10.33
CA LEU A 274 -20.47 -19.51 11.16
C LEU A 274 -19.84 -18.22 11.64
N GLY A 275 -19.81 -18.05 12.95
CA GLY A 275 -19.17 -16.89 13.51
C GLY A 275 -17.70 -17.17 13.71
N ARG A 276 -16.89 -16.80 12.69
CA ARG A 276 -15.42 -16.57 12.62
C ARG A 276 -14.56 -17.72 13.15
N GLY A 277 -13.25 -17.74 12.88
CA GLY A 277 -12.31 -18.61 13.61
C GLY A 277 -12.04 -20.03 13.17
N LEU A 278 -10.76 -20.23 12.93
CA LEU A 278 -10.16 -21.46 12.49
C LEU A 278 -8.79 -21.55 13.13
N THR A 279 -8.46 -22.68 13.75
CA THR A 279 -7.10 -22.87 14.27
C THR A 279 -6.69 -24.34 14.25
N ALA A 280 -5.57 -24.62 13.61
CA ALA A 280 -4.94 -25.93 13.62
C ALA A 280 -4.10 -26.11 14.89
N SER A 281 -4.10 -27.32 15.44
CA SER A 281 -3.31 -27.68 16.61
C SER A 281 -1.82 -27.83 16.26
N PRO A 282 -0.88 -27.20 16.99
CA PRO A 282 0.55 -27.27 16.68
C PRO A 282 1.18 -28.68 16.75
N ALA A 283 0.53 -29.61 17.46
CA ALA A 283 1.09 -30.93 17.78
C ALA A 283 0.47 -32.11 17.02
N GLY A 284 -0.54 -31.89 16.19
CA GLY A 284 -1.25 -33.01 15.57
C GLY A 284 -2.29 -32.60 14.53
N SER A 285 -3.09 -33.57 14.09
CA SER A 285 -4.09 -33.45 13.04
C SER A 285 -5.38 -32.71 13.47
N LEU A 286 -5.41 -32.06 14.63
CA LEU A 286 -6.66 -31.44 15.12
C LEU A 286 -6.89 -30.05 14.51
N LEU A 287 -8.13 -29.77 14.15
CA LEU A 287 -8.61 -28.50 13.62
C LEU A 287 -9.84 -28.06 14.42
N ALA A 288 -9.79 -26.87 15.00
CA ALA A 288 -10.94 -26.26 15.67
C ALA A 288 -11.65 -25.29 14.72
N ILE A 289 -12.97 -25.41 14.63
CA ILE A 289 -13.86 -24.58 13.81
C ILE A 289 -15.00 -24.07 14.71
N TRP A 290 -15.35 -22.78 14.64
CA TRP A 290 -16.46 -22.25 15.43
C TRP A 290 -17.79 -22.51 14.71
N ASP A 291 -18.75 -23.11 15.42
CA ASP A 291 -20.07 -23.42 14.89
C ASP A 291 -21.16 -22.58 15.56
N ARG A 292 -22.10 -22.12 14.74
CA ARG A 292 -23.29 -21.36 15.14
C ARG A 292 -24.59 -22.12 14.90
N SER A 293 -24.52 -23.42 14.65
CA SER A 293 -25.69 -24.19 14.26
C SER A 293 -26.72 -24.35 15.39
N GLY A 294 -27.99 -24.09 15.08
CA GLY A 294 -29.15 -24.46 15.90
C GLY A 294 -29.34 -23.67 17.20
N GLY A 295 -28.75 -22.48 17.33
CA GLY A 295 -28.87 -21.64 18.53
C GLY A 295 -27.95 -22.04 19.70
N ILE A 296 -27.23 -23.17 19.59
CA ILE A 296 -26.21 -23.61 20.54
C ILE A 296 -24.84 -23.18 20.00
N ARG A 297 -24.14 -22.31 20.72
CA ARG A 297 -22.82 -21.80 20.35
C ARG A 297 -21.74 -22.77 20.81
N GLY A 298 -20.77 -23.09 19.97
CA GLY A 298 -19.66 -23.98 20.38
C GLY A 298 -18.49 -24.02 19.41
N VAL A 299 -17.46 -24.76 19.80
CA VAL A 299 -16.28 -25.05 18.96
C VAL A 299 -16.28 -26.53 18.61
N ASP A 300 -16.32 -26.86 17.33
CA ASP A 300 -16.14 -28.23 16.87
C ASP A 300 -14.66 -28.53 16.66
N ILE A 301 -14.25 -29.70 17.13
CA ILE A 301 -12.90 -30.24 16.95
C ILE A 301 -12.99 -31.38 15.94
N TYR A 302 -12.29 -31.21 14.82
CA TYR A 302 -12.11 -32.21 13.79
C TYR A 302 -10.69 -32.77 13.84
N GLU A 303 -10.54 -34.03 13.48
CA GLU A 303 -9.26 -34.60 13.11
C GLU A 303 -9.15 -34.62 11.58
N VAL A 304 -8.02 -34.14 11.07
CA VAL A 304 -7.73 -33.96 9.66
C VAL A 304 -6.73 -35.01 9.18
N ASP A 305 -7.12 -35.81 8.20
CA ASP A 305 -6.21 -36.71 7.51
C ASP A 305 -5.44 -35.95 6.42
N THR A 306 -4.29 -35.39 6.80
CA THR A 306 -3.42 -34.61 5.92
C THR A 306 -2.97 -35.40 4.69
N ASN A 307 -2.62 -36.68 4.85
CA ASN A 307 -2.14 -37.50 3.73
C ASN A 307 -3.26 -37.74 2.71
N ARG A 308 -4.49 -37.95 3.19
CA ARG A 308 -5.65 -38.08 2.31
C ARG A 308 -5.92 -36.79 1.53
N LEU A 309 -5.83 -35.63 2.18
CA LEU A 309 -5.98 -34.34 1.51
C LEU A 309 -4.87 -34.06 0.49
N LEU A 310 -3.62 -34.39 0.80
CA LEU A 310 -2.50 -34.24 -0.13
C LEU A 310 -2.63 -35.16 -1.36
N GLY A 311 -3.32 -36.29 -1.22
CA GLY A 311 -3.61 -37.23 -2.31
C GLY A 311 -4.93 -36.98 -3.07
N SER A 312 -5.74 -36.01 -2.64
CA SER A 312 -7.00 -35.66 -3.30
C SER A 312 -6.77 -35.00 -4.66
N LYS A 313 -7.68 -35.21 -5.60
CA LYS A 313 -7.71 -34.48 -6.88
C LYS A 313 -8.13 -33.04 -6.63
N SER A 314 -7.61 -32.13 -7.45
CA SER A 314 -7.96 -30.72 -7.36
C SER A 314 -9.40 -30.45 -7.82
N HIS A 315 -10.07 -29.50 -7.16
CA HIS A 315 -11.40 -29.06 -7.53
C HIS A 315 -11.33 -27.85 -8.47
N GLY A 316 -11.48 -28.06 -9.78
CA GLY A 316 -11.95 -27.08 -10.79
C GLY A 316 -11.21 -25.74 -10.93
N ALA A 317 -10.17 -25.49 -10.14
CA ALA A 317 -9.49 -24.21 -10.07
C ALA A 317 -8.53 -24.06 -11.24
N ARG A 318 -8.58 -22.90 -11.90
CA ARG A 318 -7.61 -22.55 -12.94
C ARG A 318 -6.49 -21.76 -12.29
N THR A 319 -5.26 -22.17 -12.62
CA THR A 319 -4.06 -21.52 -12.12
C THR A 319 -3.45 -20.69 -13.24
N TYR A 320 -3.01 -19.47 -12.92
CA TYR A 320 -2.40 -18.59 -13.91
C TYR A 320 -1.27 -17.73 -13.31
N ARG A 321 -0.27 -17.45 -14.14
CA ARG A 321 0.80 -16.49 -13.88
C ARG A 321 0.89 -15.49 -15.02
N ASN A 322 1.13 -14.23 -14.67
CA ASN A 322 1.27 -13.15 -15.62
C ASN A 322 2.68 -12.54 -15.52
N ALA A 323 3.38 -12.48 -16.64
CA ALA A 323 4.69 -11.83 -16.75
C ALA A 323 4.55 -10.47 -17.46
N LYS A 324 5.06 -9.41 -16.81
CA LYS A 324 5.11 -8.06 -17.38
C LYS A 324 6.48 -7.81 -18.00
N VAL A 325 6.54 -7.49 -19.28
CA VAL A 325 7.77 -7.14 -20.00
C VAL A 325 7.69 -5.69 -20.45
N VAL A 326 8.59 -4.83 -19.99
CA VAL A 326 8.57 -3.39 -20.31
C VAL A 326 9.53 -3.05 -21.45
N LEU A 327 9.07 -2.26 -22.43
CA LEU A 327 9.89 -1.67 -23.48
C LEU A 327 10.14 -0.20 -23.14
N VAL A 328 11.39 0.13 -22.84
CA VAL A 328 11.82 1.48 -22.47
C VAL A 328 12.88 1.99 -23.43
N GLY A 329 12.99 3.31 -23.57
CA GLY A 329 13.91 3.93 -24.52
C GLY A 329 13.42 5.30 -24.99
N GLU A 330 14.29 6.08 -25.62
CA GLU A 330 13.94 7.42 -26.12
C GLU A 330 12.78 7.42 -27.11
N THR A 331 12.19 8.58 -27.34
CA THR A 331 11.18 8.76 -28.38
C THR A 331 11.77 8.42 -29.75
N GLY A 332 10.96 7.81 -30.61
CA GLY A 332 11.37 7.49 -31.97
C GLY A 332 12.37 6.34 -32.14
N VAL A 333 12.82 5.64 -31.09
CA VAL A 333 13.80 4.53 -31.25
C VAL A 333 13.21 3.26 -31.89
N GLY A 334 11.88 3.15 -32.01
CA GLY A 334 11.20 2.03 -32.70
C GLY A 334 10.51 1.01 -31.81
N LYS A 335 10.19 1.37 -30.56
CA LYS A 335 9.54 0.49 -29.57
C LYS A 335 8.18 -0.05 -30.02
N SER A 336 7.27 0.80 -30.50
CA SER A 336 5.93 0.36 -30.93
C SER A 336 5.95 -0.57 -32.13
N GLY A 337 6.79 -0.27 -33.14
CA GLY A 337 7.00 -1.17 -34.26
C GLY A 337 7.53 -2.53 -33.82
N LEU A 338 8.41 -2.56 -32.81
CA LEU A 338 8.92 -3.80 -32.20
C LEU A 338 7.82 -4.53 -31.41
N GLY A 339 7.00 -3.82 -30.63
CA GLY A 339 5.88 -4.37 -29.87
C GLY A 339 4.83 -5.05 -30.75
N LEU A 340 4.50 -4.46 -31.91
CA LEU A 340 3.60 -5.08 -32.90
C LEU A 340 4.14 -6.42 -33.39
N VAL A 341 5.40 -6.46 -33.84
CA VAL A 341 5.97 -7.68 -34.44
C VAL A 341 6.23 -8.76 -33.40
N LEU A 342 6.65 -8.39 -32.18
CA LEU A 342 6.80 -9.34 -31.07
C LEU A 342 5.46 -9.93 -30.63
N SER A 343 4.34 -9.21 -30.79
CA SER A 343 2.98 -9.71 -30.53
C SER A 343 2.33 -10.43 -31.72
N ASN A 344 3.14 -10.92 -32.67
CA ASN A 344 2.68 -11.59 -33.90
C ASN A 344 1.74 -10.73 -34.79
N GLN A 345 1.77 -9.42 -34.66
CA GLN A 345 1.05 -8.50 -35.56
C GLN A 345 1.93 -8.10 -36.75
N PRO A 346 1.35 -7.81 -37.93
CA PRO A 346 2.13 -7.33 -39.06
C PRO A 346 2.74 -5.96 -38.75
N TYR A 347 3.99 -5.75 -39.16
CA TYR A 347 4.66 -4.45 -39.05
C TYR A 347 3.86 -3.36 -39.78
N ARG A 348 3.70 -2.21 -39.12
CA ARG A 348 3.19 -0.98 -39.71
C ARG A 348 4.05 0.20 -39.24
N PRO A 349 4.20 1.25 -40.07
CA PRO A 349 4.78 2.50 -39.59
C PRO A 349 3.96 3.03 -38.41
N THR A 350 4.66 3.40 -37.33
CA THR A 350 4.04 3.99 -36.13
C THR A 350 4.64 5.36 -35.90
N ASP A 351 3.80 6.32 -35.53
CA ASP A 351 4.25 7.62 -35.04
C ASP A 351 4.80 7.51 -33.61
N SER A 352 5.28 8.63 -33.07
CA SER A 352 5.71 8.67 -31.67
C SER A 352 4.51 8.40 -30.77
N THR A 353 4.60 7.35 -29.95
CA THR A 353 3.54 6.97 -29.01
C THR A 353 3.35 8.07 -27.98
N HIS A 354 2.10 8.52 -27.83
CA HIS A 354 1.69 9.54 -26.85
C HIS A 354 1.15 8.95 -25.54
N ALA A 355 1.12 7.62 -25.41
CA ALA A 355 0.68 6.91 -24.22
C ALA A 355 1.29 5.51 -24.18
N ARG A 356 1.17 4.85 -23.04
CA ARG A 356 1.50 3.43 -22.91
C ARG A 356 0.61 2.58 -23.82
N GLN A 357 1.16 1.52 -24.41
CA GLN A 357 0.38 0.47 -25.06
C GLN A 357 0.72 -0.90 -24.47
N VAL A 358 -0.30 -1.76 -24.31
CA VAL A 358 -0.12 -3.12 -23.79
C VAL A 358 -0.51 -4.13 -24.87
N TYR A 359 0.42 -5.02 -25.20
CA TYR A 359 0.22 -6.10 -26.17
C TYR A 359 0.34 -7.46 -25.49
N THR A 360 -0.46 -8.44 -25.92
CA THR A 360 -0.22 -9.84 -25.56
C THR A 360 0.95 -10.37 -26.40
N PHE A 361 2.04 -10.75 -25.75
CA PHE A 361 3.20 -11.37 -26.42
C PHE A 361 2.94 -12.84 -26.71
N GLU A 362 2.52 -13.56 -25.66
CA GLU A 362 2.37 -15.01 -25.71
C GLU A 362 1.41 -15.46 -24.61
N GLU A 363 0.59 -16.46 -24.93
CA GLU A 363 -0.23 -17.21 -23.99
C GLU A 363 0.10 -18.70 -24.16
N THR A 364 0.50 -19.37 -23.09
CA THR A 364 0.84 -20.80 -23.10
C THR A 364 0.17 -21.54 -21.96
N GLU A 365 -0.03 -22.85 -22.12
CA GLU A 365 -0.37 -23.75 -21.02
C GLU A 365 0.87 -24.57 -20.65
N ALA A 366 1.29 -24.47 -19.39
CA ALA A 366 2.36 -25.27 -18.82
C ALA A 366 1.74 -26.44 -18.02
N ALA A 367 2.25 -27.64 -18.24
CA ALA A 367 1.87 -28.79 -17.42
C ALA A 367 2.50 -28.67 -16.03
N LEU A 368 1.69 -28.84 -14.99
CA LEU A 368 2.15 -28.90 -13.61
C LEU A 368 2.58 -30.33 -13.25
N PRO A 369 3.53 -30.51 -12.30
CA PRO A 369 4.04 -31.84 -11.91
C PRO A 369 2.97 -32.82 -11.39
N ASP A 370 1.81 -32.31 -10.95
CA ASP A 370 0.69 -33.08 -10.43
C ASP A 370 -0.38 -33.41 -11.49
N GLY A 371 -0.13 -33.08 -12.77
CA GLY A 371 -1.04 -33.31 -13.89
C GLY A 371 -2.06 -32.19 -14.11
N GLY A 372 -2.00 -31.09 -13.35
CA GLY A 372 -2.75 -29.86 -13.65
C GLY A 372 -2.16 -29.08 -14.84
N SER A 373 -2.86 -28.04 -15.29
CA SER A 373 -2.31 -27.04 -16.22
C SER A 373 -2.30 -25.65 -15.59
N GLU A 374 -1.27 -24.89 -15.92
CA GLU A 374 -1.08 -23.50 -15.54
C GLU A 374 -1.08 -22.64 -16.80
N ARG A 375 -1.95 -21.62 -16.85
CA ARG A 375 -1.97 -20.66 -17.94
C ARG A 375 -0.93 -19.56 -17.68
N ARG A 376 0.00 -19.38 -18.61
CA ARG A 376 1.06 -18.37 -18.54
C ARG A 376 0.84 -17.32 -19.60
N GLU A 377 0.62 -16.08 -19.18
CA GLU A 377 0.38 -14.93 -20.06
C GLU A 377 1.55 -13.94 -19.94
N THR A 378 2.14 -13.57 -21.07
CA THR A 378 3.19 -12.54 -21.12
C THR A 378 2.64 -11.27 -21.79
N LEU A 379 2.73 -10.15 -21.10
CA LEU A 379 2.27 -8.84 -21.58
C LEU A 379 3.46 -7.93 -21.87
N LEU A 380 3.49 -7.34 -23.08
CA LEU A 380 4.46 -6.33 -23.48
C LEU A 380 3.90 -4.93 -23.26
N TRP A 381 4.62 -4.15 -22.48
CA TRP A 381 4.29 -2.80 -22.09
C TRP A 381 5.19 -1.83 -22.87
N ASP A 382 4.66 -1.26 -23.94
CA ASP A 382 5.34 -0.22 -24.72
C ASP A 382 5.16 1.13 -24.05
N MET A 383 6.24 1.63 -23.45
CA MET A 383 6.24 2.91 -22.75
C MET A 383 6.59 4.03 -23.72
N ALA A 384 5.86 5.15 -23.73
CA ALA A 384 6.26 6.30 -24.54
C ALA A 384 7.66 6.82 -24.15
N GLY A 385 8.46 7.23 -25.14
CA GLY A 385 9.87 7.58 -24.94
C GLY A 385 10.15 9.07 -24.73
N GLN A 386 9.12 9.90 -24.71
CA GLN A 386 9.27 11.35 -24.60
C GLN A 386 9.68 11.76 -23.17
N SER A 387 10.53 12.78 -23.05
CA SER A 387 11.12 13.17 -21.76
C SER A 387 10.09 13.58 -20.71
N GLY A 388 8.93 14.13 -21.11
CA GLY A 388 7.81 14.46 -20.21
C GLY A 388 7.12 13.25 -19.56
N TYR A 389 7.27 12.05 -20.15
CA TYR A 389 6.62 10.83 -19.68
C TYR A 389 7.49 10.01 -18.73
N ARG A 390 8.79 10.32 -18.66
CA ARG A 390 9.77 9.57 -17.87
C ARG A 390 9.33 9.41 -16.41
N LEU A 391 8.69 10.43 -15.82
CA LEU A 391 8.21 10.43 -14.44
C LEU A 391 6.98 9.54 -14.24
N ILE A 392 6.00 9.62 -15.13
CA ILE A 392 4.78 8.80 -15.07
C ILE A 392 5.14 7.33 -15.33
N HIS A 393 6.07 7.07 -16.25
CA HIS A 393 6.47 5.71 -16.59
C HIS A 393 7.25 5.01 -15.49
N GLN A 394 8.01 5.73 -14.65
CA GLN A 394 8.68 5.15 -13.48
C GLN A 394 7.69 4.46 -12.53
N LEU A 395 6.47 5.00 -12.39
CA LEU A 395 5.41 4.39 -11.58
C LEU A 395 5.01 3.00 -12.08
N HIS A 396 5.26 2.72 -13.35
CA HIS A 396 4.88 1.49 -14.02
C HIS A 396 6.06 0.55 -14.26
N LEU A 397 7.27 0.84 -13.79
CA LEU A 397 8.42 -0.06 -13.96
C LEU A 397 8.47 -1.16 -12.88
N ALA A 398 7.76 -0.96 -11.77
CA ALA A 398 7.63 -1.97 -10.73
C ALA A 398 7.01 -3.27 -11.27
N GLU A 399 7.41 -4.39 -10.66
CA GLU A 399 6.91 -5.74 -10.95
C GLU A 399 7.17 -6.24 -12.39
N ALA A 400 8.03 -5.56 -13.16
CA ALA A 400 8.48 -6.12 -14.43
C ALA A 400 9.20 -7.45 -14.19
N ALA A 401 8.90 -8.47 -14.99
CA ALA A 401 9.58 -9.75 -15.03
C ALA A 401 10.81 -9.73 -15.95
N ALA A 402 10.81 -8.86 -16.95
CA ALA A 402 11.96 -8.58 -17.81
C ALA A 402 11.82 -7.17 -18.43
N ALA A 403 12.92 -6.60 -18.92
CA ALA A 403 12.93 -5.30 -19.56
C ALA A 403 13.74 -5.27 -20.86
N LEU A 404 13.27 -4.50 -21.84
CA LEU A 404 14.00 -4.19 -23.07
C LEU A 404 14.38 -2.71 -23.07
N VAL A 405 15.69 -2.43 -23.05
CA VAL A 405 16.22 -1.07 -23.20
C VAL A 405 16.54 -0.85 -24.68
N VAL A 406 15.66 -0.13 -25.36
CA VAL A 406 15.71 0.08 -26.80
C VAL A 406 16.39 1.43 -27.10
N PHE A 407 17.36 1.42 -28.00
CA PHE A 407 18.05 2.63 -28.44
C PHE A 407 18.17 2.71 -29.96
N ASP A 408 18.30 3.94 -30.47
CA ASP A 408 18.59 4.18 -31.88
C ASP A 408 20.11 4.11 -32.08
N ALA A 409 20.53 3.15 -32.90
CA ALA A 409 21.93 2.88 -33.17
C ALA A 409 22.63 3.95 -34.04
N ARG A 410 21.88 4.95 -34.53
CA ARG A 410 22.35 6.02 -35.42
C ARG A 410 22.78 7.31 -34.70
N SER A 411 22.46 7.50 -33.42
CA SER A 411 22.81 8.75 -32.72
C SER A 411 24.32 9.06 -32.85
N GLU A 412 24.63 10.21 -33.48
CA GLU A 412 26.00 10.57 -33.88
C GLU A 412 26.84 11.13 -32.71
N THR A 413 26.20 11.58 -31.63
CA THR A 413 26.87 12.18 -30.45
C THR A 413 27.12 11.16 -29.34
N ASP A 414 26.05 10.57 -28.80
CA ASP A 414 26.14 9.43 -27.88
C ASP A 414 24.89 8.53 -28.02
N PRO A 415 25.01 7.32 -28.60
CA PRO A 415 23.87 6.41 -28.75
C PRO A 415 23.41 5.78 -27.42
N PHE A 416 24.16 5.92 -26.34
CA PHE A 416 23.87 5.26 -25.07
C PHE A 416 23.40 6.20 -23.95
N SER A 417 23.24 7.49 -24.21
CA SER A 417 22.84 8.47 -23.20
C SER A 417 21.49 8.08 -22.55
N GLY A 418 20.47 7.81 -23.37
CA GLY A 418 19.17 7.30 -22.91
C GLY A 418 19.24 5.91 -22.28
N VAL A 419 20.17 5.05 -22.71
CA VAL A 419 20.34 3.70 -22.15
C VAL A 419 20.73 3.76 -20.67
N ARG A 420 21.67 4.64 -20.31
CA ARG A 420 22.10 4.83 -18.92
C ARG A 420 20.97 5.29 -18.02
N TYR A 421 20.15 6.23 -18.50
CA TYR A 421 18.97 6.70 -17.78
C TYR A 421 17.99 5.56 -17.51
N TRP A 422 17.56 4.85 -18.56
CA TRP A 422 16.52 3.83 -18.44
C TRP A 422 16.99 2.60 -17.65
N ALA A 423 18.24 2.17 -17.81
CA ALA A 423 18.79 1.06 -17.03
C ALA A 423 18.82 1.38 -15.53
N ARG A 424 19.26 2.58 -15.15
CA ARG A 424 19.27 3.02 -13.75
C ARG A 424 17.86 3.18 -13.17
N ALA A 425 16.93 3.74 -13.96
CA ALA A 425 15.52 3.85 -13.56
C ALA A 425 14.86 2.47 -13.36
N LEU A 426 15.18 1.49 -14.22
CA LEU A 426 14.73 0.10 -14.05
C LEU A 426 15.29 -0.51 -12.77
N HIS A 427 16.60 -0.45 -12.54
CA HIS A 427 17.24 -1.02 -11.35
C HIS A 427 16.79 -0.37 -10.04
N GLN A 428 16.31 0.87 -10.09
CA GLN A 428 15.71 1.53 -8.94
C GLN A 428 14.35 0.91 -8.56
N GLN A 429 13.61 0.34 -9.53
CA GLN A 429 12.24 -0.14 -9.34
C GLN A 429 12.12 -1.68 -9.34
N THR A 430 13.06 -2.38 -9.96
CA THR A 430 13.02 -3.84 -10.10
C THR A 430 14.42 -4.43 -10.29
N ALA A 431 14.61 -5.66 -9.84
CA ALA A 431 15.81 -6.46 -10.10
C ALA A 431 15.71 -7.30 -11.40
N ALA A 432 14.67 -7.07 -12.20
CA ALA A 432 14.41 -7.84 -13.41
C ALA A 432 15.55 -7.76 -14.42
N PRO A 433 15.85 -8.86 -15.14
CA PRO A 433 16.85 -8.86 -16.20
C PRO A 433 16.47 -7.87 -17.31
N ALA A 434 17.43 -7.01 -17.65
CA ALA A 434 17.29 -6.05 -18.74
C ALA A 434 18.14 -6.48 -19.95
N ILE A 435 17.59 -6.35 -21.15
CA ILE A 435 18.23 -6.69 -22.43
C ILE A 435 18.39 -5.41 -23.25
N LEU A 436 19.58 -5.20 -23.81
CA LEU A 436 19.87 -4.07 -24.70
C LEU A 436 19.42 -4.38 -26.13
N VAL A 437 18.64 -3.49 -26.74
CA VAL A 437 18.14 -3.68 -28.11
C VAL A 437 18.46 -2.47 -28.99
N ALA A 438 19.28 -2.68 -30.01
CA ALA A 438 19.40 -1.75 -31.12
C ALA A 438 18.25 -2.01 -32.10
N ALA A 439 17.28 -1.10 -32.18
CA ALA A 439 16.14 -1.20 -33.09
C ALA A 439 16.38 -0.42 -34.39
N ARG A 440 15.53 -0.67 -35.41
CA ARG A 440 15.55 0.03 -36.72
C ARG A 440 16.87 -0.13 -37.50
N THR A 441 17.55 -1.26 -37.36
CA THR A 441 18.82 -1.53 -38.06
C THR A 441 18.69 -1.65 -39.58
N ASP A 442 17.47 -1.67 -40.13
CA ASP A 442 17.20 -1.50 -41.57
C ASP A 442 17.57 -0.11 -42.10
N ARG A 443 17.72 0.89 -41.23
CA ARG A 443 18.08 2.27 -41.61
C ARG A 443 19.58 2.58 -41.57
N GLY A 444 20.40 1.60 -41.19
CA GLY A 444 21.84 1.74 -41.01
C GLY A 444 22.38 0.85 -39.88
N GLY A 445 23.67 0.49 -39.95
CA GLY A 445 24.34 -0.32 -38.93
C GLY A 445 24.62 0.46 -37.63
N VAL A 446 25.12 -0.26 -36.62
CA VAL A 446 25.38 0.31 -35.29
C VAL A 446 26.69 1.10 -35.29
N ALA A 447 26.64 2.38 -34.91
CA ALA A 447 27.81 3.26 -34.91
C ALA A 447 28.86 2.91 -33.83
N ALA A 448 28.46 2.18 -32.79
CA ALA A 448 29.33 1.76 -31.70
C ALA A 448 29.95 0.37 -31.95
N GLY A 449 31.26 0.23 -31.73
CA GLY A 449 31.94 -1.07 -31.83
C GLY A 449 31.62 -2.02 -30.67
N ASP A 450 31.75 -3.33 -30.90
CA ASP A 450 31.38 -4.39 -29.96
C ASP A 450 32.01 -4.24 -28.56
N LYS A 451 33.26 -3.76 -28.47
CA LYS A 451 33.93 -3.52 -27.19
C LYS A 451 33.22 -2.45 -26.34
N ARG A 452 32.70 -1.39 -26.97
CA ARG A 452 31.95 -0.33 -26.29
C ARG A 452 30.59 -0.84 -25.82
N ILE A 453 29.92 -1.64 -26.65
CA ILE A 453 28.64 -2.28 -26.29
C ILE A 453 28.83 -3.22 -25.10
N ALA A 454 29.84 -4.10 -25.14
CA ALA A 454 30.15 -5.01 -24.04
C ALA A 454 30.50 -4.28 -22.74
N ALA A 455 31.23 -3.17 -22.83
CA ALA A 455 31.54 -2.34 -21.66
C ALA A 455 30.26 -1.76 -21.02
N ILE A 456 29.31 -1.28 -21.82
CA ILE A 456 28.05 -0.71 -21.35
C ILE A 456 27.13 -1.78 -20.77
N CYS A 457 27.01 -2.94 -21.41
CA CYS A 457 26.24 -4.04 -20.84
C CYS A 457 26.81 -4.47 -19.48
N LYS A 458 28.13 -4.48 -19.33
CA LYS A 458 28.77 -4.78 -18.04
C LYS A 458 28.57 -3.66 -17.01
N GLU A 459 28.73 -2.40 -17.42
CA GLU A 459 28.52 -1.21 -16.56
C GLU A 459 27.10 -1.18 -15.99
N LEU A 460 26.10 -1.49 -16.82
CA LEU A 460 24.68 -1.37 -16.51
C LEU A 460 24.01 -2.72 -16.22
N ALA A 461 24.78 -3.79 -15.95
CA ALA A 461 24.29 -5.14 -15.65
C ALA A 461 23.22 -5.68 -16.64
N LEU A 462 23.36 -5.39 -17.93
CA LEU A 462 22.47 -5.86 -18.98
C LEU A 462 22.83 -7.30 -19.40
N THR A 463 21.82 -8.14 -19.54
CA THR A 463 21.95 -9.60 -19.72
C THR A 463 22.20 -10.03 -21.17
N GLY A 464 21.92 -9.16 -22.14
CA GLY A 464 22.06 -9.48 -23.56
C GLY A 464 22.01 -8.26 -24.46
N TYR A 465 22.38 -8.45 -25.73
CA TYR A 465 22.36 -7.42 -26.77
C TYR A 465 21.84 -7.98 -28.10
N PHE A 466 20.89 -7.28 -28.72
CA PHE A 466 20.29 -7.68 -30.00
C PHE A 466 20.20 -6.51 -30.99
N GLN A 467 20.34 -6.83 -32.29
CA GLN A 467 20.22 -5.91 -33.42
C GLN A 467 18.98 -6.27 -34.24
N THR A 468 17.90 -5.53 -34.05
CA THR A 468 16.59 -5.87 -34.61
C THR A 468 16.17 -4.96 -35.76
N SER A 469 15.39 -5.53 -36.67
CA SER A 469 14.55 -4.75 -37.59
C SER A 469 13.15 -5.35 -37.59
N ALA A 470 12.19 -4.59 -37.06
CA ALA A 470 10.79 -4.98 -37.08
C ALA A 470 10.23 -5.06 -38.52
N ARG A 471 10.76 -4.25 -39.43
CA ARG A 471 10.34 -4.23 -40.85
C ARG A 471 10.84 -5.45 -41.61
N GLU A 472 12.10 -5.85 -41.41
CA GLU A 472 12.75 -6.95 -42.13
C GLU A 472 12.67 -8.29 -41.39
N GLY A 473 12.25 -8.29 -40.12
CA GLY A 473 12.22 -9.48 -39.26
C GLY A 473 13.57 -9.90 -38.69
N ARG A 474 14.63 -9.08 -38.82
CA ARG A 474 15.98 -9.39 -38.34
C ARG A 474 16.00 -9.55 -36.81
N GLN A 475 16.55 -10.68 -36.34
CA GLN A 475 16.72 -11.06 -34.92
C GLN A 475 15.46 -11.02 -34.03
N ILE A 476 14.26 -10.95 -34.62
CA ILE A 476 13.02 -10.88 -33.84
C ILE A 476 12.76 -12.20 -33.09
N ARG A 477 13.07 -13.35 -33.70
CA ARG A 477 12.87 -14.68 -33.09
C ARG A 477 13.86 -14.91 -31.95
N GLU A 478 15.10 -14.49 -32.15
CA GLU A 478 16.19 -14.59 -31.18
C GLU A 478 15.91 -13.70 -29.97
N LEU A 479 15.45 -12.47 -30.20
CA LEU A 479 14.99 -11.58 -29.13
C LEU A 479 13.78 -12.17 -28.39
N ALA A 480 12.80 -12.72 -29.10
CA ALA A 480 11.64 -13.37 -28.48
C ALA A 480 12.06 -14.56 -27.57
N ASN A 481 13.03 -15.37 -28.00
CA ASN A 481 13.58 -16.45 -27.18
C ASN A 481 14.34 -15.92 -25.96
N ALA A 482 15.08 -14.82 -26.10
CA ALA A 482 15.77 -14.18 -24.98
C ALA A 482 14.79 -13.62 -23.94
N ILE A 483 13.67 -13.03 -24.38
CA ILE A 483 12.59 -12.59 -23.47
C ILE A 483 12.04 -13.79 -22.68
N ARG A 484 11.73 -14.91 -23.36
CA ARG A 484 11.24 -16.12 -22.69
C ARG A 484 12.22 -16.66 -21.65
N ALA A 485 13.52 -16.66 -21.97
CA ALA A 485 14.57 -17.13 -21.07
C ALA A 485 14.83 -16.17 -19.90
N ALA A 486 14.51 -14.88 -20.05
CA ALA A 486 14.68 -13.88 -19.01
C ALA A 486 13.56 -13.92 -17.95
N ILE A 487 12.38 -14.45 -18.30
CA ILE A 487 11.25 -14.55 -17.36
C ILE A 487 11.47 -15.76 -16.44
N ASP A 488 11.77 -15.48 -15.17
CA ASP A 488 11.64 -16.46 -14.10
C ASP A 488 10.16 -16.63 -13.76
N TRP A 489 9.53 -17.70 -14.22
CA TRP A 489 8.12 -17.97 -13.94
C TRP A 489 7.89 -18.33 -12.47
N ASP A 490 8.83 -19.03 -11.83
CA ASP A 490 8.71 -19.49 -10.44
C ASP A 490 8.76 -18.28 -9.49
N SER A 491 9.60 -17.30 -9.85
CA SER A 491 9.43 -15.84 -9.81
C SER A 491 8.11 -15.21 -9.35
N LEU A 492 7.06 -15.49 -10.11
CA LEU A 492 5.88 -14.63 -10.15
C LEU A 492 4.80 -15.12 -9.18
N PRO A 493 3.87 -14.27 -8.72
CA PRO A 493 2.77 -14.74 -7.89
C PRO A 493 1.85 -15.66 -8.70
N LEU A 494 1.50 -16.81 -8.12
CA LEU A 494 0.50 -17.70 -8.69
C LEU A 494 -0.90 -17.21 -8.32
N SER A 495 -1.77 -17.05 -9.29
CA SER A 495 -3.18 -16.74 -9.02
C SER A 495 -4.03 -17.98 -9.26
N VAL A 496 -4.90 -18.27 -8.31
CA VAL A 496 -5.83 -19.40 -8.36
C VAL A 496 -7.24 -18.82 -8.36
N SER A 497 -7.92 -18.91 -9.51
CA SER A 497 -9.25 -18.33 -9.69
C SER A 497 -10.32 -19.37 -9.99
N THR A 498 -11.56 -18.99 -9.70
CA THR A 498 -12.76 -19.71 -10.08
C THR A 498 -13.12 -19.46 -11.55
N GLU A 499 -13.99 -20.31 -12.09
CA GLU A 499 -14.55 -20.13 -13.44
C GLU A 499 -15.38 -18.83 -13.55
N LEU A 500 -16.08 -18.46 -12.46
CA LEU A 500 -16.85 -17.21 -12.40
C LEU A 500 -15.94 -15.99 -12.59
N PHE A 501 -14.83 -15.96 -11.87
CA PHE A 501 -13.89 -14.86 -11.94
C PHE A 501 -13.25 -14.72 -13.33
N GLU A 502 -12.89 -15.83 -13.96
CA GLU A 502 -12.41 -15.79 -15.34
C GLU A 502 -13.47 -15.24 -16.30
N THR A 503 -14.73 -15.62 -16.09
CA THR A 503 -15.86 -15.10 -16.87
C THR A 503 -16.00 -13.58 -16.70
N ILE A 504 -15.89 -13.07 -15.46
CA ILE A 504 -15.91 -11.63 -15.17
C ILE A 504 -14.71 -10.92 -15.80
N LYS A 505 -13.51 -11.48 -15.69
CA LYS A 505 -12.29 -10.96 -16.32
C LYS A 505 -12.45 -10.85 -17.84
N GLN A 506 -12.97 -11.89 -18.49
CA GLN A 506 -13.20 -11.89 -19.94
C GLN A 506 -14.23 -10.83 -20.35
N PHE A 507 -15.30 -10.66 -19.56
CA PHE A 507 -16.28 -9.59 -19.75
C PHE A 507 -15.62 -8.19 -19.66
N LEU A 508 -14.84 -7.92 -18.61
CA LEU A 508 -14.18 -6.61 -18.42
C LEU A 508 -13.15 -6.33 -19.53
N LEU A 509 -12.39 -7.33 -19.95
CA LEU A 509 -11.45 -7.21 -21.08
C LEU A 509 -12.15 -6.94 -22.42
N ARG A 510 -13.37 -7.48 -22.60
CA ARG A 510 -14.22 -7.17 -23.76
C ARG A 510 -14.75 -5.74 -23.70
N GLU A 511 -15.25 -5.30 -22.55
CA GLU A 511 -15.71 -3.92 -22.37
C GLU A 511 -14.58 -2.91 -22.61
N ARG A 512 -13.35 -3.22 -22.18
CA ARG A 512 -12.16 -2.40 -22.48
C ARG A 512 -11.90 -2.25 -23.98
N LYS A 513 -12.10 -3.31 -24.77
CA LYS A 513 -11.96 -3.27 -26.24
C LYS A 513 -13.09 -2.51 -26.94
N SER A 514 -14.16 -2.16 -26.22
CA SER A 514 -15.21 -1.30 -26.73
C SER A 514 -14.77 0.18 -26.73
N ARG A 515 -15.60 1.09 -27.29
CA ARG A 515 -15.35 2.55 -27.20
C ARG A 515 -15.62 3.15 -25.82
N ARG A 516 -16.01 2.34 -24.82
CA ARG A 516 -16.29 2.79 -23.45
C ARG A 516 -14.98 2.98 -22.68
N VAL A 517 -14.72 4.21 -22.25
CA VAL A 517 -13.51 4.55 -21.47
C VAL A 517 -13.81 4.53 -19.98
N LEU A 518 -14.95 5.09 -19.55
CA LEU A 518 -15.33 5.24 -18.16
C LEU A 518 -16.71 4.62 -17.89
N ALA A 519 -16.87 3.93 -16.77
CA ALA A 519 -18.12 3.29 -16.36
C ALA A 519 -18.25 3.28 -14.83
N THR A 520 -19.45 3.25 -14.26
CA THR A 520 -19.57 2.97 -12.82
C THR A 520 -19.46 1.46 -12.56
N ALA A 521 -19.00 1.04 -11.39
CA ALA A 521 -18.96 -0.40 -11.06
C ALA A 521 -20.37 -1.02 -11.10
N ASP A 522 -21.40 -0.27 -10.68
CA ASP A 522 -22.81 -0.65 -10.79
C ASP A 522 -23.27 -0.89 -12.24
N ASP A 523 -22.90 -0.01 -13.17
CA ASP A 523 -23.27 -0.18 -14.57
C ASP A 523 -22.55 -1.40 -15.18
N LEU A 524 -21.27 -1.58 -14.89
CA LEU A 524 -20.52 -2.75 -15.33
C LEU A 524 -21.10 -4.05 -14.76
N TYR A 525 -21.50 -4.05 -13.48
CA TYR A 525 -22.15 -5.19 -12.86
C TYR A 525 -23.50 -5.50 -13.55
N ARG A 526 -24.32 -4.48 -13.82
CA ARG A 526 -25.60 -4.66 -14.52
C ARG A 526 -25.41 -5.20 -15.94
N ASP A 527 -24.38 -4.73 -16.65
CA ASP A 527 -24.04 -5.20 -17.98
C ASP A 527 -23.49 -6.64 -17.94
N PHE A 528 -22.70 -7.00 -16.93
CA PHE A 528 -22.25 -8.38 -16.70
C PHE A 528 -23.43 -9.32 -16.44
N ARG A 529 -24.43 -8.91 -15.64
CA ARG A 529 -25.65 -9.70 -15.40
C ARG A 529 -26.44 -9.98 -16.68
N ARG A 530 -26.37 -9.08 -17.66
CA ARG A 530 -26.98 -9.28 -18.99
C ARG A 530 -26.12 -10.18 -19.88
N TYR A 531 -24.80 -10.11 -19.72
CA TYR A 531 -23.85 -10.92 -20.47
C TYR A 531 -23.93 -12.39 -20.07
N GLU A 532 -24.00 -12.69 -18.76
CA GLU A 532 -24.06 -14.06 -18.24
C GLU A 532 -25.27 -14.26 -17.30
N PRO A 533 -26.50 -14.42 -17.84
CA PRO A 533 -27.71 -14.56 -17.04
C PRO A 533 -27.83 -15.93 -16.34
N SER A 534 -26.97 -16.90 -16.69
CA SER A 534 -26.96 -18.25 -16.14
C SER A 534 -26.44 -18.30 -14.69
N VAL A 535 -25.61 -17.32 -14.29
CA VAL A 535 -25.06 -17.22 -12.94
C VAL A 535 -26.13 -16.72 -11.98
N SER A 536 -26.39 -17.44 -10.90
CA SER A 536 -27.41 -17.09 -9.91
C SER A 536 -27.11 -15.74 -9.23
N ASP A 537 -28.16 -14.93 -9.04
CA ASP A 537 -28.06 -13.70 -8.23
C ASP A 537 -27.98 -14.08 -6.76
N SER A 538 -26.75 -14.16 -6.26
CA SER A 538 -26.44 -14.33 -4.84
C SER A 538 -25.69 -13.09 -4.36
N GLY A 539 -25.75 -12.78 -3.07
CA GLY A 539 -25.00 -11.64 -2.50
C GLY A 539 -23.50 -11.70 -2.82
N SER A 540 -22.93 -12.91 -2.92
CA SER A 540 -21.55 -13.19 -3.34
C SER A 540 -21.21 -12.78 -4.76
N LEU A 541 -22.18 -12.70 -5.68
CA LEU A 541 -21.85 -12.40 -7.07
C LEU A 541 -21.30 -10.98 -7.22
N ARG A 542 -21.91 -10.01 -6.52
CA ARG A 542 -21.44 -8.63 -6.51
C ARG A 542 -20.06 -8.51 -5.84
N SER A 543 -19.86 -9.14 -4.70
CA SER A 543 -18.55 -9.10 -4.02
C SER A 543 -17.44 -9.73 -4.88
N SER A 544 -17.73 -10.85 -5.55
CA SER A 544 -16.81 -11.50 -6.48
C SER A 544 -16.51 -10.62 -7.70
N PHE A 545 -17.51 -9.89 -8.21
CA PHE A 545 -17.32 -8.91 -9.29
C PHE A 545 -16.41 -7.76 -8.86
N ASP A 546 -16.67 -7.15 -7.70
CA ASP A 546 -15.87 -6.04 -7.20
C ASP A 546 -14.43 -6.48 -6.89
N ALA A 547 -14.23 -7.71 -6.40
CA ALA A 547 -12.92 -8.33 -6.22
C ALA A 547 -12.18 -8.48 -7.55
N CYS A 548 -12.90 -8.89 -8.61
CA CYS A 548 -12.31 -9.01 -9.94
C CYS A 548 -11.87 -7.68 -10.51
N VAL A 549 -12.68 -6.63 -10.34
CA VAL A 549 -12.31 -5.28 -10.73
C VAL A 549 -11.04 -4.84 -10.01
N ARG A 550 -10.95 -5.06 -8.69
CA ARG A 550 -9.74 -4.71 -7.91
C ARG A 550 -8.51 -5.48 -8.33
N LEU A 551 -8.63 -6.77 -8.64
CA LEU A 551 -7.49 -7.56 -9.09
C LEU A 551 -6.95 -7.10 -10.43
N LEU A 552 -7.84 -6.71 -11.34
CA LEU A 552 -7.45 -6.10 -12.59
C LEU A 552 -6.85 -4.71 -12.38
N GLU A 553 -7.27 -3.97 -11.35
CA GLU A 553 -6.65 -2.73 -10.91
C GLU A 553 -5.25 -2.92 -10.31
N LEU A 554 -5.03 -3.96 -9.50
CA LEU A 554 -3.70 -4.34 -8.99
C LEU A 554 -2.72 -4.55 -10.14
N ARG A 555 -3.20 -5.15 -11.24
CA ARG A 555 -2.44 -5.41 -12.47
C ARG A 555 -2.44 -4.25 -13.47
N ASP A 556 -3.02 -3.11 -13.11
CA ASP A 556 -3.08 -1.90 -13.91
C ASP A 556 -3.71 -2.13 -15.31
N VAL A 557 -4.69 -3.02 -15.35
CA VAL A 557 -5.54 -3.33 -16.52
C VAL A 557 -6.76 -2.41 -16.56
N VAL A 558 -7.33 -2.10 -15.40
CA VAL A 558 -8.39 -1.10 -15.18
C VAL A 558 -7.97 -0.23 -14.00
N ARG A 559 -8.67 0.88 -13.75
CA ARG A 559 -8.37 1.72 -12.60
C ARG A 559 -9.63 2.30 -11.98
N ARG A 560 -9.79 2.24 -10.66
CA ARG A 560 -10.90 2.92 -9.98
C ARG A 560 -10.52 4.36 -9.70
N LEU A 561 -11.45 5.27 -9.91
CA LEU A 561 -11.31 6.65 -9.46
C LEU A 561 -11.63 6.73 -7.97
N SER A 562 -11.02 7.67 -7.25
CA SER A 562 -11.28 7.88 -5.81
C SER A 562 -12.67 8.47 -5.51
N PHE A 563 -13.46 8.74 -6.55
CA PHE A 563 -14.77 9.37 -6.50
C PHE A 563 -15.73 8.78 -7.55
N GLY A 564 -17.02 8.81 -7.24
CA GLY A 564 -18.13 8.49 -8.15
C GLY A 564 -18.27 7.02 -8.51
N ASP A 565 -17.56 6.12 -7.82
CA ASP A 565 -17.49 4.68 -8.09
C ASP A 565 -17.18 4.34 -9.56
N PHE A 566 -16.39 5.20 -10.20
CA PHE A 566 -16.00 5.02 -11.60
C PHE A 566 -14.82 4.06 -11.73
N VAL A 567 -14.92 3.19 -12.74
CA VAL A 567 -13.87 2.31 -13.25
C VAL A 567 -13.48 2.83 -14.63
N LEU A 568 -12.23 3.26 -14.74
CA LEU A 568 -11.54 3.57 -15.98
C LEU A 568 -11.07 2.26 -16.62
N LEU A 569 -11.68 1.89 -17.73
CA LEU A 569 -11.38 0.66 -18.47
C LEU A 569 -10.10 0.77 -19.30
N GLN A 570 -9.65 2.00 -19.56
CA GLN A 570 -8.42 2.31 -20.31
C GLN A 570 -7.54 3.24 -19.46
N PRO A 571 -6.77 2.69 -18.49
CA PRO A 571 -5.88 3.48 -17.63
C PRO A 571 -4.87 4.33 -18.41
N GLU A 572 -4.53 3.92 -19.63
CA GLU A 572 -3.62 4.64 -20.52
C GLU A 572 -4.09 6.07 -20.85
N MET A 573 -5.39 6.35 -20.70
CA MET A 573 -5.93 7.69 -20.88
C MET A 573 -5.48 8.65 -19.78
N LEU A 574 -5.18 8.18 -18.56
CA LEU A 574 -4.58 9.04 -17.53
C LEU A 574 -3.20 9.49 -17.95
N ASP A 575 -2.37 8.57 -18.45
CA ASP A 575 -1.02 8.87 -18.94
C ASP A 575 -1.05 9.90 -20.07
N PHE A 576 -1.98 9.73 -21.02
CA PHE A 576 -2.17 10.63 -22.17
C PHE A 576 -2.56 12.07 -21.77
N TYR A 577 -3.46 12.23 -20.80
CA TYR A 577 -3.86 13.56 -20.33
C TYR A 577 -2.79 14.17 -19.41
N ALA A 578 -2.15 13.36 -18.56
CA ALA A 578 -1.08 13.80 -17.67
C ALA A 578 0.11 14.34 -18.46
N SER A 579 0.51 13.67 -19.54
CA SER A 579 1.60 14.15 -20.38
C SER A 579 1.28 15.46 -21.08
N SER A 580 0.07 15.61 -21.61
CA SER A 580 -0.37 16.84 -22.26
C SER A 580 -0.36 18.04 -21.29
N LEU A 581 -0.68 17.81 -20.01
CA LEU A 581 -0.55 18.82 -18.94
C LEU A 581 0.92 19.18 -18.66
N ILE A 582 1.79 18.17 -18.54
CA ILE A 582 3.22 18.34 -18.27
C ILE A 582 3.91 19.09 -19.42
N ASP A 583 3.59 18.75 -20.67
CA ASP A 583 4.15 19.38 -21.86
C ASP A 583 3.73 20.86 -21.95
N GLU A 584 2.47 21.17 -21.63
CA GLU A 584 1.99 22.57 -21.56
C GLU A 584 2.69 23.36 -20.45
N ALA A 585 2.89 22.76 -19.27
CA ALA A 585 3.62 23.40 -18.17
C ALA A 585 5.08 23.69 -18.56
N ARG A 586 5.72 22.75 -19.27
CA ARG A 586 7.09 22.91 -19.78
C ARG A 586 7.20 23.98 -20.86
N ALA A 587 6.16 24.18 -21.67
CA ALA A 587 6.14 25.13 -22.77
C ALA A 587 5.97 26.59 -22.31
N GLN A 588 5.78 26.85 -21.01
CA GLN A 588 5.65 28.21 -20.48
C GLN A 588 6.91 29.06 -20.78
N PRO A 589 6.76 30.29 -21.32
CA PRO A 589 7.89 31.11 -21.75
C PRO A 589 8.83 31.56 -20.62
N ASP A 590 8.32 31.71 -19.40
CA ASP A 590 9.09 32.12 -18.23
C ASP A 590 9.92 30.97 -17.60
N GLY A 591 9.68 29.75 -18.04
CA GLY A 591 10.35 28.55 -17.57
C GLY A 591 10.01 28.14 -16.14
N LEU A 592 8.93 28.68 -15.57
CA LEU A 592 8.46 28.38 -14.21
C LEU A 592 7.64 27.09 -14.10
N GLY A 593 7.40 26.40 -15.23
CA GLY A 593 6.93 25.01 -15.21
C GLY A 593 5.56 24.86 -14.56
N TYR A 594 4.63 25.80 -14.77
CA TYR A 594 3.32 25.83 -14.11
C TYR A 594 2.15 25.82 -15.10
N LEU A 595 0.97 25.46 -14.60
CA LEU A 595 -0.29 25.55 -15.33
C LEU A 595 -1.43 25.90 -14.35
N PRO A 596 -2.26 26.93 -14.63
CA PRO A 596 -3.40 27.24 -13.77
C PRO A 596 -4.37 26.07 -13.65
N GLU A 597 -4.71 25.67 -12.42
CA GLU A 597 -5.54 24.49 -12.15
C GLU A 597 -6.92 24.60 -12.82
N VAL A 598 -7.46 25.82 -12.90
CA VAL A 598 -8.73 26.10 -13.58
C VAL A 598 -8.65 25.81 -15.08
N ARG A 599 -7.54 26.17 -15.75
CA ARG A 599 -7.30 25.84 -17.16
C ARG A 599 -7.13 24.33 -17.36
N ALA A 600 -6.37 23.69 -16.48
CA ALA A 600 -6.15 22.24 -16.49
C ALA A 600 -7.50 21.50 -16.42
N LEU A 601 -8.34 21.82 -15.43
CA LEU A 601 -9.65 21.18 -15.24
C LEU A 601 -10.67 21.48 -16.35
N ALA A 602 -10.51 22.60 -17.05
CA ALA A 602 -11.34 22.97 -18.18
C ALA A 602 -10.89 22.31 -19.49
N GLY A 603 -9.76 21.58 -19.51
CA GLY A 603 -9.19 21.02 -20.74
C GLY A 603 -8.75 22.10 -21.74
N GLN A 604 -8.35 23.27 -21.24
CA GLN A 604 -7.95 24.44 -22.02
C GLN A 604 -6.42 24.48 -22.24
N PHE A 605 -5.91 23.44 -22.88
CA PHE A 605 -4.52 23.30 -23.29
C PHE A 605 -4.45 22.38 -24.52
N PRO A 606 -3.32 22.33 -25.26
CA PRO A 606 -3.20 21.50 -26.45
C PRO A 606 -3.31 20.01 -26.09
N ILE A 607 -4.41 19.38 -26.54
CA ILE A 607 -4.64 17.93 -26.42
C ILE A 607 -4.86 17.41 -27.84
N PRO A 608 -4.14 16.36 -28.28
CA PRO A 608 -4.37 15.76 -29.59
C PRO A 608 -5.86 15.40 -29.78
N GLN A 609 -6.44 15.75 -30.93
CA GLN A 609 -7.86 15.50 -31.19
C GLN A 609 -8.16 14.01 -31.34
N ASP A 610 -7.20 13.25 -31.84
CA ASP A 610 -7.26 11.79 -31.89
C ASP A 610 -7.15 11.22 -30.47
N GLY A 611 -8.30 10.80 -29.91
CA GLY A 611 -8.38 10.23 -28.57
C GLY A 611 -8.96 11.16 -27.49
N ARG A 612 -9.32 12.41 -27.81
CA ARG A 612 -9.96 13.32 -26.84
C ARG A 612 -11.35 12.83 -26.44
N LEU A 613 -11.62 12.78 -25.14
CA LEU A 613 -12.88 12.30 -24.59
C LEU A 613 -14.01 13.33 -24.71
N ALA A 614 -15.25 12.87 -24.49
CA ALA A 614 -16.39 13.78 -24.36
C ALA A 614 -16.22 14.69 -23.14
N ARG A 615 -16.65 15.96 -23.22
CA ARG A 615 -16.42 16.97 -22.17
C ARG A 615 -16.71 16.53 -20.73
N ARG A 616 -17.75 15.72 -20.51
CA ARG A 616 -18.11 15.23 -19.17
C ARG A 616 -17.10 14.21 -18.65
N GLU A 617 -16.71 13.24 -19.47
CA GLU A 617 -15.73 12.21 -19.13
C GLU A 617 -14.33 12.81 -19.02
N GLU A 618 -13.97 13.71 -19.94
CA GLU A 618 -12.73 14.49 -19.92
C GLU A 618 -12.55 15.23 -18.59
N ARG A 619 -13.60 15.91 -18.11
CA ARG A 619 -13.54 16.65 -16.83
C ARG A 619 -13.29 15.72 -15.64
N LEU A 620 -13.93 14.55 -15.60
CA LEU A 620 -13.71 13.56 -14.52
C LEU A 620 -12.29 12.99 -14.60
N LEU A 621 -11.81 12.70 -15.80
CA LEU A 621 -10.47 12.19 -16.02
C LEU A 621 -9.40 13.21 -15.61
N LEU A 622 -9.57 14.49 -15.96
CA LEU A 622 -8.64 15.57 -15.57
C LEU A 622 -8.54 15.74 -14.05
N ILE A 623 -9.65 15.60 -13.33
CA ILE A 623 -9.63 15.61 -11.85
C ILE A 623 -8.78 14.44 -11.33
N ALA A 624 -9.00 13.24 -11.87
CA ALA A 624 -8.23 12.05 -11.50
C ALA A 624 -6.74 12.17 -11.86
N VAL A 625 -6.41 12.78 -13.00
CA VAL A 625 -5.02 13.06 -13.39
C VAL A 625 -4.34 14.00 -12.40
N ILE A 626 -5.00 15.10 -12.03
CA ILE A 626 -4.44 16.06 -11.06
C ILE A 626 -4.26 15.40 -9.69
N GLU A 627 -5.25 14.63 -9.25
CA GLU A 627 -5.16 13.83 -8.02
C GLU A 627 -3.94 12.90 -8.03
N GLU A 628 -3.71 12.18 -9.13
CA GLU A 628 -2.59 11.28 -9.30
C GLU A 628 -1.23 11.99 -9.25
N LEU A 629 -1.10 13.09 -10.00
CA LEU A 629 0.13 13.89 -10.04
C LEU A 629 0.49 14.44 -8.66
N LEU A 630 -0.51 14.85 -7.87
CA LEU A 630 -0.31 15.31 -6.50
C LEU A 630 0.04 14.16 -5.55
N ARG A 631 -0.65 13.02 -5.66
CA ARG A 631 -0.42 11.81 -4.83
C ARG A 631 0.95 11.18 -5.06
N HIS A 632 1.56 11.39 -6.21
CA HIS A 632 2.91 10.89 -6.52
C HIS A 632 4.02 11.94 -6.40
N ASP A 633 3.76 13.11 -5.79
CA ASP A 633 4.73 14.20 -5.63
C ASP A 633 5.30 14.70 -6.98
N LEU A 634 4.54 14.56 -8.08
CA LEU A 634 4.92 15.03 -9.42
C LEU A 634 4.51 16.48 -9.68
N ALA A 635 3.49 16.96 -8.97
CA ALA A 635 3.04 18.34 -8.99
C ALA A 635 2.80 18.87 -7.56
N GLN A 636 2.81 20.19 -7.41
CA GLN A 636 2.36 20.88 -6.20
C GLN A 636 1.37 21.99 -6.53
N ARG A 637 0.46 22.28 -5.59
CA ARG A 637 -0.41 23.45 -5.68
C ARG A 637 0.28 24.65 -5.08
N GLU A 638 0.28 25.76 -5.80
CA GLU A 638 0.77 27.05 -5.33
C GLU A 638 -0.34 28.08 -5.44
N VAL A 639 -0.53 28.89 -4.40
CA VAL A 639 -1.54 29.95 -4.40
C VAL A 639 -0.92 31.20 -5.01
N ALA A 640 -1.40 31.56 -6.21
CA ALA A 640 -1.03 32.76 -6.93
C ALA A 640 -2.09 33.86 -6.75
N GLU A 641 -1.81 35.07 -7.25
CA GLU A 641 -2.75 36.20 -7.18
C GLU A 641 -4.09 35.88 -7.88
N ASP A 642 -4.03 35.15 -9.00
CA ASP A 642 -5.17 34.83 -9.86
C ASP A 642 -5.82 33.47 -9.58
N GLY A 643 -5.36 32.74 -8.55
CA GLY A 643 -5.94 31.46 -8.16
C GLY A 643 -4.90 30.42 -7.73
N VAL A 644 -5.09 29.18 -8.17
CA VAL A 644 -4.21 28.05 -7.81
C VAL A 644 -3.51 27.55 -9.06
N ASP A 645 -2.19 27.52 -9.01
CA ASP A 645 -1.33 26.98 -10.06
C ASP A 645 -0.85 25.58 -9.70
N LEU A 646 -0.76 24.72 -10.71
CA LEU A 646 -0.08 23.43 -10.63
C LEU A 646 1.35 23.63 -11.11
N VAL A 647 2.31 23.55 -10.18
CA VAL A 647 3.74 23.68 -10.46
C VAL A 647 4.36 22.30 -10.59
N PHE A 648 5.17 22.10 -11.63
CA PHE A 648 5.86 20.86 -11.94
C PHE A 648 7.38 21.08 -11.84
N PRO A 649 7.99 20.84 -10.67
CA PRO A 649 9.42 21.14 -10.44
C PRO A 649 10.37 20.47 -11.42
N SER A 650 10.03 19.28 -11.90
CA SER A 650 10.80 18.58 -12.92
C SER A 650 10.78 19.23 -14.31
N GLN A 651 9.82 20.13 -14.56
CA GLN A 651 9.66 20.84 -15.83
C GLN A 651 10.15 22.29 -15.77
N LEU A 652 10.70 22.73 -14.64
CA LEU A 652 11.39 24.01 -14.55
C LEU A 652 12.52 24.03 -15.58
N THR A 653 12.52 25.03 -16.45
CA THR A 653 13.57 25.21 -17.47
C THR A 653 14.53 26.33 -17.11
N ALA A 654 14.08 27.27 -16.25
CA ALA A 654 14.92 28.33 -15.72
C ALA A 654 15.93 27.77 -14.70
N ASP A 655 17.21 28.03 -14.95
CA ASP A 655 18.26 27.82 -13.96
C ASP A 655 18.24 28.95 -12.93
N ARG A 656 18.70 28.65 -11.72
CA ARG A 656 18.89 29.67 -10.69
C ARG A 656 19.83 30.77 -11.21
N PRO A 657 19.50 32.06 -11.06
CA PRO A 657 20.37 33.16 -11.43
C PRO A 657 21.75 33.04 -10.77
N VAL A 658 22.82 33.32 -11.53
CA VAL A 658 24.21 33.21 -11.07
C VAL A 658 24.67 34.48 -10.32
N ASP A 659 23.79 35.47 -10.16
CA ASP A 659 24.15 36.78 -9.59
C ASP A 659 24.38 36.69 -8.06
N GLY A 660 25.64 36.42 -7.70
CA GLY A 660 26.16 36.25 -6.34
C GLY A 660 27.30 35.22 -6.32
N GLU A 661 28.23 35.31 -5.36
CA GLU A 661 29.14 34.18 -5.12
C GLU A 661 28.29 32.92 -4.85
N PRO A 662 28.66 31.74 -5.38
CA PRO A 662 27.93 30.53 -5.07
C PRO A 662 27.94 30.36 -3.54
N GLU A 663 26.77 30.41 -2.90
CA GLU A 663 26.62 30.08 -1.48
C GLU A 663 27.44 28.81 -1.23
N ALA A 664 28.48 28.95 -0.41
CA ALA A 664 29.51 27.94 -0.33
C ALA A 664 28.86 26.65 0.16
N ALA A 665 28.90 25.60 -0.66
CA ALA A 665 28.33 24.32 -0.27
C ALA A 665 28.99 23.86 1.04
N ASP A 666 28.18 23.58 2.05
CA ASP A 666 28.62 23.02 3.33
C ASP A 666 28.74 21.49 3.21
N VAL A 667 27.84 20.87 2.43
CA VAL A 667 27.79 19.42 2.24
C VAL A 667 27.52 19.11 0.76
N LEU A 668 28.21 18.10 0.23
CA LEU A 668 28.01 17.57 -1.11
C LEU A 668 27.56 16.11 -1.02
N PHE A 669 26.42 15.80 -1.64
CA PHE A 669 25.96 14.42 -1.83
C PHE A 669 26.20 13.99 -3.27
N ARG A 670 26.83 12.83 -3.46
CA ARG A 670 26.95 12.16 -4.78
C ARG A 670 26.08 10.92 -4.81
N PHE A 671 25.34 10.70 -5.90
CA PHE A 671 24.44 9.55 -6.03
C PHE A 671 24.16 9.19 -7.50
N ASP A 672 23.71 7.95 -7.72
CA ASP A 672 23.28 7.46 -9.04
C ASP A 672 21.75 7.30 -9.05
N GLY A 673 21.08 7.68 -10.15
CA GLY A 673 19.63 7.52 -10.30
C GLY A 673 18.98 8.59 -11.18
N ALA A 674 17.65 8.72 -11.11
CA ALA A 674 16.89 9.73 -11.84
C ALA A 674 17.03 11.13 -11.20
N VAL A 675 18.19 11.78 -11.37
CA VAL A 675 18.60 13.02 -10.69
C VAL A 675 17.49 14.09 -10.63
N THR A 676 16.90 14.44 -11.77
CA THR A 676 15.83 15.46 -11.85
C THR A 676 14.59 15.05 -11.05
N ALA A 677 14.20 13.78 -11.09
CA ALA A 677 13.04 13.28 -10.35
C ALA A 677 13.31 13.25 -8.84
N ILE A 678 14.51 12.82 -8.44
CA ILE A 678 14.93 12.78 -7.04
C ILE A 678 14.95 14.20 -6.46
N TYR A 679 15.51 15.17 -7.18
CA TYR A 679 15.49 16.57 -6.78
C TYR A 679 14.09 17.17 -6.76
N ALA A 680 13.30 16.99 -7.82
CA ALA A 680 11.94 17.52 -7.90
C ALA A 680 11.11 17.06 -6.69
N THR A 681 11.18 15.78 -6.37
CA THR A 681 10.44 15.20 -5.24
C THR A 681 11.00 15.65 -3.89
N LEU A 682 12.31 15.86 -3.76
CA LEU A 682 12.89 16.49 -2.56
C LEU A 682 12.34 17.90 -2.37
N ALA A 683 12.30 18.68 -3.45
CA ALA A 683 11.89 20.07 -3.41
C ALA A 683 10.41 20.23 -3.02
N VAL A 684 9.54 19.38 -3.57
CA VAL A 684 8.10 19.28 -3.23
C VAL A 684 7.89 18.82 -1.79
N ARG A 685 8.67 17.84 -1.32
CA ARG A 685 8.52 17.38 0.05
C ARG A 685 8.93 18.46 1.04
N LEU A 686 10.08 19.11 0.81
CA LEU A 686 10.56 20.21 1.65
C LEU A 686 9.61 21.42 1.68
N SER A 687 8.88 21.70 0.60
CA SER A 687 7.87 22.78 0.59
C SER A 687 6.64 22.47 1.46
N ARG A 688 6.40 21.18 1.78
CA ARG A 688 5.29 20.70 2.61
C ARG A 688 5.68 20.38 4.05
N VAL A 689 6.97 20.32 4.35
CA VAL A 689 7.46 20.16 5.72
C VAL A 689 7.13 21.42 6.51
N SER A 690 6.36 21.26 7.59
CA SER A 690 5.89 22.40 8.38
C SER A 690 7.02 23.24 9.02
N ALA A 691 8.23 22.71 9.14
CA ALA A 691 9.41 23.43 9.65
C ALA A 691 9.99 24.47 8.65
N TYR A 692 9.64 24.38 7.36
CA TYR A 692 10.21 25.20 6.30
C TYR A 692 9.13 25.99 5.56
N VAL A 693 9.53 27.15 5.04
CA VAL A 693 8.73 27.93 4.09
C VAL A 693 9.55 28.06 2.81
N GLN A 694 9.01 27.57 1.70
CA GLN A 694 9.66 27.69 0.39
C GLN A 694 9.81 29.18 0.04
N LYS A 695 11.01 29.57 -0.37
CA LYS A 695 11.30 30.92 -0.84
C LYS A 695 11.31 30.96 -2.37
N GLU A 696 12.20 30.20 -2.99
CA GLU A 696 12.37 30.16 -4.44
C GLU A 696 12.71 28.74 -4.92
N MET A 697 12.32 28.39 -6.15
CA MET A 697 12.58 27.08 -6.77
C MET A 697 12.94 27.25 -8.25
N TRP A 698 13.97 26.54 -8.68
CA TRP A 698 14.48 26.51 -10.05
C TRP A 698 14.77 25.08 -10.49
N ARG A 699 15.12 24.91 -11.77
CA ARG A 699 15.51 23.62 -12.35
C ARG A 699 16.63 22.91 -11.58
N ASN A 700 17.59 23.68 -11.09
CA ASN A 700 18.83 23.20 -10.50
C ASN A 700 19.02 23.63 -9.04
N GLY A 701 17.97 24.10 -8.35
CA GLY A 701 18.08 24.39 -6.92
C GLY A 701 16.84 25.02 -6.30
N SER A 702 16.74 24.92 -4.98
CA SER A 702 15.63 25.47 -4.20
C SER A 702 16.13 26.02 -2.85
N THR A 703 15.42 27.02 -2.34
CA THR A 703 15.75 27.71 -1.07
C THR A 703 14.56 27.76 -0.14
N TYR A 704 14.83 27.62 1.17
CA TYR A 704 13.84 27.52 2.22
C TYR A 704 14.24 28.36 3.43
N ARG A 705 13.27 29.05 4.01
CA ARG A 705 13.43 29.70 5.32
C ARG A 705 12.99 28.74 6.42
N ALA A 706 13.88 28.43 7.34
CA ALA A 706 13.55 27.61 8.50
C ALA A 706 12.81 28.42 9.57
N LYS A 707 11.79 27.83 10.19
CA LYS A 707 11.05 28.48 11.30
C LYS A 707 11.91 28.74 12.53
N VAL A 708 12.93 27.90 12.75
CA VAL A 708 13.89 28.01 13.86
C VAL A 708 15.01 29.02 13.54
N GLY A 709 15.06 29.57 12.32
CA GLY A 709 15.95 30.65 11.91
C GLY A 709 16.95 30.26 10.81
N GLY A 710 17.24 31.23 9.93
CA GLY A 710 18.15 31.12 8.80
C GLY A 710 17.52 30.58 7.51
N VAL A 711 18.34 30.56 6.46
CA VAL A 711 18.02 30.07 5.12
C VAL A 711 18.89 28.86 4.81
N CYS A 712 18.25 27.84 4.24
CA CYS A 712 18.89 26.62 3.79
C CYS A 712 18.46 26.33 2.35
N GLY A 713 19.28 25.60 1.61
CA GLY A 713 18.90 25.24 0.26
C GLY A 713 19.74 24.12 -0.34
N VAL A 714 19.28 23.69 -1.51
CA VAL A 714 19.92 22.64 -2.28
C VAL A 714 20.20 23.12 -3.70
N ARG A 715 21.30 22.65 -4.28
CA ARG A 715 21.69 22.92 -5.65
C ARG A 715 22.14 21.63 -6.33
N VAL A 716 21.60 21.36 -7.50
CA VAL A 716 21.85 20.14 -8.26
C VAL A 716 22.85 20.42 -9.36
N LEU A 717 23.85 19.56 -9.46
CA LEU A 717 24.82 19.50 -10.54
C LEU A 717 24.72 18.11 -11.15
N GLN A 718 24.67 18.06 -12.48
CA GLN A 718 24.54 16.80 -13.22
C GLN A 718 25.77 16.60 -14.10
N PRO A 719 26.84 15.97 -13.59
CA PRO A 719 28.06 15.76 -14.36
C PRO A 719 27.86 14.81 -15.56
N GLU A 720 26.97 13.82 -15.42
CA GLU A 720 26.64 12.83 -16.46
C GLU A 720 25.16 12.42 -16.36
N GLU A 721 24.57 11.87 -17.44
CA GLU A 721 23.18 11.40 -17.40
C GLU A 721 23.02 10.26 -16.36
N GLY A 722 22.10 10.46 -15.41
CA GLY A 722 21.84 9.56 -14.30
C GLY A 722 22.85 9.57 -13.14
N ARG A 723 23.83 10.48 -13.11
CA ARG A 723 24.70 10.74 -11.94
C ARG A 723 24.46 12.15 -11.44
N GLY A 724 24.16 12.30 -10.16
CA GLY A 724 23.84 13.59 -9.55
C GLY A 724 24.83 13.97 -8.45
N GLU A 725 25.18 15.25 -8.39
CA GLU A 725 25.74 15.87 -7.21
C GLU A 725 24.74 16.89 -6.66
N LEU A 726 24.43 16.81 -5.37
CA LEU A 726 23.53 17.73 -4.69
C LEU A 726 24.30 18.44 -3.58
N ALA A 727 24.51 19.74 -3.78
CA ALA A 727 25.14 20.62 -2.81
C ALA A 727 24.07 21.18 -1.86
N VAL A 728 24.29 21.04 -0.56
CA VAL A 728 23.53 21.67 0.51
C VAL A 728 24.30 22.88 1.02
N PHE A 729 23.61 24.00 1.21
CA PHE A 729 24.20 25.25 1.66
C PHE A 729 23.30 25.94 2.69
N PHE A 730 23.92 26.77 3.53
CA PHE A 730 23.25 27.53 4.57
C PHE A 730 23.74 28.98 4.61
N ASP A 731 22.85 29.89 5.00
CA ASP A 731 23.28 31.24 5.35
C ASP A 731 23.97 31.31 6.72
N ALA A 732 24.53 32.47 7.05
CA ALA A 732 25.22 32.70 8.32
C ALA A 732 24.27 32.61 9.53
N ASP A 733 22.98 32.91 9.34
CA ASP A 733 21.96 32.95 10.39
C ASP A 733 21.34 31.56 10.68
N ALA A 734 21.66 30.54 9.88
CA ALA A 734 21.18 29.17 10.07
C ALA A 734 21.69 28.55 11.36
N SER A 735 20.75 28.24 12.27
CA SER A 735 21.00 27.54 13.54
C SER A 735 21.62 26.15 13.32
N GLU A 736 22.33 25.63 14.34
CA GLU A 736 22.87 24.27 14.25
C GLU A 736 21.78 23.20 14.07
N GLU A 737 20.63 23.39 14.70
CA GLU A 737 19.46 22.51 14.55
C GLU A 737 18.95 22.51 13.10
N THR A 738 18.80 23.69 12.49
CA THR A 738 18.39 23.80 11.07
C THR A 738 19.40 23.11 10.14
N ARG A 739 20.70 23.35 10.36
CA ARG A 739 21.76 22.73 9.58
C ARG A 739 21.69 21.20 9.64
N PHE A 740 21.53 20.67 10.85
CA PHE A 740 21.47 19.24 11.11
C PHE A 740 20.20 18.59 10.51
N LEU A 741 19.01 19.11 10.85
CA LEU A 741 17.74 18.54 10.39
C LEU A 741 17.59 18.59 8.87
N PHE A 742 18.03 19.68 8.24
CA PHE A 742 17.96 19.81 6.79
C PHE A 742 18.91 18.84 6.08
N GLU A 743 20.15 18.71 6.58
CA GLU A 743 21.12 17.75 6.05
C GLU A 743 20.63 16.30 6.18
N ASP A 744 20.15 15.91 7.37
CA ASP A 744 19.71 14.54 7.64
C ASP A 744 18.47 14.19 6.82
N TYR A 745 17.53 15.12 6.66
CA TYR A 745 16.37 14.96 5.78
C TYR A 745 16.78 14.75 4.31
N VAL A 746 17.73 15.55 3.80
CA VAL A 746 18.25 15.40 2.43
C VAL A 746 18.94 14.04 2.27
N HIS A 747 19.76 13.62 3.24
CA HIS A 747 20.43 12.33 3.22
C HIS A 747 19.44 11.16 3.23
N ALA A 748 18.43 11.20 4.10
CA ALA A 748 17.38 10.18 4.19
C ALA A 748 16.59 10.07 2.88
N HIS A 749 16.21 11.20 2.29
CA HIS A 749 15.50 11.23 1.00
C HIS A 749 16.35 10.67 -0.14
N LEU A 750 17.63 11.05 -0.23
CA LEU A 750 18.55 10.51 -1.23
C LEU A 750 18.75 9.01 -1.04
N THR A 751 18.91 8.54 0.19
CA THR A 751 19.09 7.11 0.49
C THR A 751 17.87 6.29 0.11
N ALA A 752 16.66 6.85 0.32
CA ALA A 752 15.41 6.18 -0.02
C ALA A 752 15.13 6.15 -1.54
N ARG A 753 15.63 7.13 -2.31
CA ARG A 753 15.26 7.30 -3.74
C ARG A 753 16.41 7.16 -4.73
N ALA A 754 17.66 7.16 -4.33
CA ALA A 754 18.77 6.88 -5.23
C ALA A 754 18.96 5.36 -5.43
N LEU A 755 19.82 4.97 -6.36
CA LEU A 755 20.24 3.58 -6.50
C LEU A 755 20.86 3.11 -5.17
N ALA A 756 20.45 1.93 -4.70
CA ALA A 756 20.86 1.40 -3.41
C ALA A 756 22.40 1.44 -3.24
N ARG A 757 22.85 1.95 -2.09
CA ARG A 757 24.28 2.10 -1.73
C ARG A 757 25.11 3.01 -2.65
N SER A 758 24.48 3.85 -3.47
CA SER A 758 25.19 4.83 -4.32
C SER A 758 25.45 6.17 -3.63
N VAL A 759 24.67 6.51 -2.60
CA VAL A 759 24.74 7.82 -1.92
C VAL A 759 26.05 7.94 -1.13
N ARG A 760 26.79 9.01 -1.37
CA ARG A 760 27.99 9.38 -0.61
C ARG A 760 27.89 10.82 -0.14
N ARG A 761 28.10 11.04 1.16
CA ARG A 761 28.20 12.36 1.78
C ARG A 761 29.66 12.82 1.85
N GLU A 762 29.93 14.04 1.43
CA GLU A 762 31.24 14.70 1.54
C GLU A 762 31.04 16.08 2.18
N ARG A 763 31.63 16.31 3.36
CA ARG A 763 31.58 17.62 4.03
C ARG A 763 32.66 18.55 3.48
N ILE A 764 32.30 19.80 3.26
CA ILE A 764 33.23 20.84 2.84
C ILE A 764 33.57 21.68 4.08
N PHE A 765 34.83 21.63 4.49
CA PHE A 765 35.32 22.39 5.64
C PHE A 765 35.86 23.74 5.16
N SER A 766 35.27 24.82 5.66
CA SER A 766 35.70 26.19 5.37
C SER A 766 36.19 26.90 6.63
N CYS A 767 37.16 27.80 6.46
CA CYS A 767 37.65 28.64 7.54
C CYS A 767 36.60 29.72 7.87
N PRO A 768 36.10 29.83 9.11
CA PRO A 768 35.14 30.86 9.47
C PRO A 768 35.75 32.27 9.48
N GLY A 769 37.08 32.41 9.52
CA GLY A 769 37.75 33.71 9.50
C GLY A 769 37.99 34.28 8.09
N CYS A 770 38.37 33.44 7.12
CA CYS A 770 38.75 33.90 5.78
C CYS A 770 38.04 33.17 4.62
N GLY A 771 37.15 32.21 4.90
CA GLY A 771 36.42 31.45 3.88
C GLY A 771 37.23 30.38 3.15
N TYR A 772 38.53 30.22 3.45
CA TYR A 772 39.40 29.21 2.83
C TYR A 772 38.82 27.79 2.96
N ARG A 773 38.66 27.10 1.83
CA ARG A 773 38.19 25.71 1.77
C ARG A 773 39.35 24.74 1.92
N VAL A 774 39.24 23.83 2.89
CA VAL A 774 40.22 22.78 3.09
C VAL A 774 40.06 21.71 2.00
N ASP A 775 41.16 21.31 1.38
CA ASP A 775 41.18 20.21 0.41
C ASP A 775 40.63 18.90 1.01
N SER A 776 39.66 18.30 0.33
CA SER A 776 38.95 17.10 0.81
C SER A 776 39.90 15.91 1.04
N GLU A 777 40.95 15.77 0.23
CA GLU A 777 41.92 14.68 0.36
C GLU A 777 42.88 14.92 1.52
N ALA A 778 43.21 16.19 1.81
CA ALA A 778 43.93 16.58 3.01
C ALA A 778 43.10 16.36 4.28
N VAL A 779 41.78 16.60 4.25
CA VAL A 779 40.87 16.29 5.36
C VAL A 779 40.81 14.78 5.61
N ARG A 780 40.55 13.97 4.57
CA ARG A 780 40.46 12.51 4.68
C ARG A 780 41.74 11.92 5.29
N ARG A 781 42.91 12.29 4.75
CA ARG A 781 44.22 11.81 5.26
C ARG A 781 44.49 12.23 6.71
N ARG A 782 43.93 13.36 7.17
CA ARG A 782 44.07 13.81 8.56
C ARG A 782 43.16 13.03 9.49
N LEU A 783 41.90 12.81 9.11
CA LEU A 783 40.95 11.99 9.87
C LEU A 783 41.44 10.53 10.01
N GLU A 784 41.97 9.93 8.94
CA GLU A 784 42.59 8.59 8.97
C GLU A 784 43.78 8.49 9.95
N ARG A 785 44.43 9.61 10.26
CA ARG A 785 45.53 9.71 11.23
C ARG A 785 45.06 10.11 12.63
N GLY A 786 43.74 10.20 12.87
CA GLY A 786 43.14 10.57 14.13
C GLY A 786 43.18 12.08 14.45
N ALA A 787 43.50 12.94 13.49
CA ALA A 787 43.48 14.38 13.70
C ALA A 787 42.05 14.94 13.66
N THR A 788 41.71 15.77 14.62
CA THR A 788 40.36 16.33 14.85
C THR A 788 40.23 17.79 14.41
N ASP A 789 41.32 18.42 14.00
CA ASP A 789 41.35 19.80 13.51
C ASP A 789 42.43 20.03 12.44
N VAL A 790 42.35 21.17 11.76
CA VAL A 790 43.38 21.66 10.82
C VAL A 790 43.53 23.17 10.92
N LEU A 791 44.77 23.67 10.99
CA LEU A 791 45.03 25.10 10.89
C LEU A 791 44.71 25.58 9.47
N CYS A 792 43.94 26.67 9.35
CA CYS A 792 43.65 27.29 8.07
C CYS A 792 44.95 27.62 7.34
N ALA A 793 45.10 27.12 6.10
CA ALA A 793 46.32 27.33 5.33
C ALA A 793 46.45 28.75 4.73
N ASP A 794 45.41 29.57 4.86
CA ASP A 794 45.35 30.91 4.25
C ASP A 794 45.50 32.01 5.30
N CYS A 795 44.64 32.04 6.33
CA CYS A 795 44.78 33.03 7.40
C CYS A 795 45.73 32.61 8.51
N GLU A 796 46.09 31.32 8.61
CA GLU A 796 46.97 30.73 9.64
C GLU A 796 46.57 31.01 11.11
N GLN A 797 45.40 31.63 11.34
CA GLN A 797 44.95 32.08 12.66
C GLN A 797 43.87 31.18 13.26
N VAL A 798 43.11 30.48 12.42
CA VAL A 798 41.94 29.72 12.82
C VAL A 798 42.21 28.22 12.68
N ARG A 799 41.94 27.45 13.74
CA ARG A 799 41.86 25.98 13.65
C ARG A 799 40.44 25.58 13.30
N ILE A 800 40.30 24.88 12.19
CA ILE A 800 39.06 24.36 11.64
C ILE A 800 38.84 22.97 12.24
N SER A 801 37.74 22.77 12.96
CA SER A 801 37.37 21.46 13.49
C SER A 801 37.01 20.51 12.33
N LEU A 802 37.56 19.30 12.37
CA LEU A 802 37.26 18.19 11.44
C LEU A 802 36.35 17.13 12.07
N LEU A 803 36.03 17.24 13.36
CA LEU A 803 35.12 16.31 14.04
C LEU A 803 33.72 16.41 13.48
N ASP A 804 33.16 15.26 13.11
CA ASP A 804 31.76 15.14 12.69
C ASP A 804 30.84 15.42 13.88
N ARG A 805 29.69 16.03 13.63
CA ARG A 805 28.67 16.36 14.65
C ARG A 805 27.84 15.13 15.07
N GLU A 806 28.39 13.92 14.96
CA GLU A 806 27.60 12.68 15.07
C GLU A 806 27.31 12.20 16.50
N ASP A 807 27.73 12.93 17.53
CA ASP A 807 27.33 12.63 18.92
C ASP A 807 26.40 13.71 19.48
N ARG A 808 25.09 13.61 19.18
CA ARG A 808 23.99 14.06 20.06
C ARG A 808 22.60 13.66 19.54
N LEU A 809 21.97 12.74 20.30
CA LEU A 809 20.54 12.59 20.61
C LEU A 809 19.47 12.93 19.55
N ALA A 810 18.66 11.90 19.21
CA ALA A 810 17.27 11.98 18.74
C ALA A 810 16.95 12.34 17.26
N SER A 811 17.88 12.14 16.30
CA SER A 811 17.64 12.49 14.88
C SER A 811 16.53 11.69 14.17
N ALA A 812 16.46 10.37 14.40
CA ALA A 812 15.53 9.50 13.68
C ALA A 812 14.05 9.89 13.91
N SER A 813 13.72 10.45 15.08
CA SER A 813 12.36 10.95 15.34
C SER A 813 12.04 12.20 14.52
N ALA A 814 12.95 13.17 14.46
CA ALA A 814 12.68 14.44 13.79
C ALA A 814 12.54 14.29 12.26
N VAL A 815 13.37 13.45 11.62
CA VAL A 815 13.22 13.18 10.17
C VAL A 815 11.91 12.44 9.88
N ARG A 816 11.47 11.53 10.77
CA ARG A 816 10.15 10.88 10.65
C ARG A 816 9.01 11.89 10.77
N ASP A 817 9.06 12.79 11.75
CA ASP A 817 8.05 13.86 11.90
C ASP A 817 7.99 14.76 10.66
N MET A 818 9.15 15.09 10.07
CA MET A 818 9.22 15.84 8.82
C MET A 818 8.62 15.06 7.64
N ASN A 819 8.90 13.75 7.54
CA ASN A 819 8.29 12.90 6.52
C ASN A 819 6.78 12.81 6.69
N ALA A 820 6.28 12.58 7.90
CA ALA A 820 4.86 12.54 8.22
C ALA A 820 4.17 13.88 7.88
N SER A 821 4.80 15.02 8.18
CA SER A 821 4.31 16.35 7.79
C SER A 821 4.24 16.52 6.27
N ALA A 822 5.27 16.08 5.55
CA ALA A 822 5.30 16.16 4.09
C ALA A 822 4.23 15.26 3.45
N ASP A 823 4.03 14.07 4.02
CA ASP A 823 3.04 13.08 3.59
C ASP A 823 1.62 13.59 3.84
N ALA A 824 1.35 14.14 5.02
CA ALA A 824 0.06 14.77 5.33
C ALA A 824 -0.24 15.95 4.38
N GLY A 825 0.78 16.76 4.04
CA GLY A 825 0.64 17.83 3.06
C GLY A 825 0.31 17.31 1.65
N ARG A 826 0.91 16.18 1.24
CA ARG A 826 0.58 15.49 -0.01
C ARG A 826 -0.87 15.03 -0.02
N ASP A 827 -1.27 14.34 1.03
CA ASP A 827 -2.58 13.72 1.13
C ASP A 827 -3.68 14.78 1.17
N ALA A 828 -3.46 15.88 1.89
CA ALA A 828 -4.37 17.04 1.87
C ALA A 828 -4.52 17.64 0.45
N ALA A 829 -3.43 17.75 -0.31
CA ALA A 829 -3.49 18.21 -1.69
C ALA A 829 -4.26 17.19 -2.57
N ALA A 830 -3.92 15.91 -2.54
CA ALA A 830 -4.64 14.89 -3.31
C ALA A 830 -6.14 14.86 -2.93
N ASN A 831 -6.46 14.90 -1.64
CA ASN A 831 -7.83 14.91 -1.12
C ASN A 831 -8.65 16.11 -1.63
N THR A 832 -8.03 17.27 -1.83
CA THR A 832 -8.71 18.43 -2.42
C THR A 832 -9.19 18.12 -3.85
N ALA A 833 -8.40 17.38 -4.65
CA ALA A 833 -8.82 16.91 -5.97
C ALA A 833 -9.93 15.85 -5.85
N THR A 834 -9.78 14.88 -4.93
CA THR A 834 -10.81 13.86 -4.63
C THR A 834 -12.16 14.49 -4.29
N ILE A 835 -12.18 15.46 -3.36
CA ILE A 835 -13.40 16.18 -2.95
C ILE A 835 -14.05 16.88 -4.14
N ARG A 836 -13.27 17.56 -4.98
CA ARG A 836 -13.79 18.21 -6.20
C ARG A 836 -14.43 17.18 -7.14
N GLY A 837 -13.83 16.00 -7.28
CA GLY A 837 -14.42 14.87 -8.01
C GLY A 837 -15.76 14.46 -7.42
N LYS A 838 -15.81 14.22 -6.11
CA LYS A 838 -17.02 13.86 -5.36
C LYS A 838 -18.13 14.91 -5.47
N GLU A 839 -17.80 16.20 -5.45
CA GLU A 839 -18.77 17.29 -5.64
C GLU A 839 -19.37 17.29 -7.05
N VAL A 840 -18.54 17.08 -8.07
CA VAL A 840 -18.99 17.00 -9.47
C VAL A 840 -19.92 15.79 -9.69
N THR A 841 -19.64 14.68 -9.03
CA THR A 841 -20.43 13.45 -9.14
C THR A 841 -21.59 13.37 -8.13
N LYS A 842 -21.64 14.28 -7.15
CA LYS A 842 -22.53 14.22 -5.98
C LYS A 842 -22.41 12.89 -5.23
N ASP A 843 -21.18 12.43 -5.05
CA ASP A 843 -20.82 11.19 -4.37
C ASP A 843 -20.45 11.50 -2.90
N PHE A 844 -21.46 11.49 -2.03
CA PHE A 844 -21.28 11.75 -0.61
C PHE A 844 -20.91 10.47 0.13
N ASP A 845 -19.89 10.54 1.00
CA ASP A 845 -19.43 9.39 1.77
C ASP A 845 -20.29 9.16 3.01
N VAL A 846 -20.66 10.26 3.68
CA VAL A 846 -21.35 10.25 4.96
C VAL A 846 -22.51 11.24 5.00
N PHE A 847 -23.62 10.80 5.60
CA PHE A 847 -24.74 11.66 5.95
C PHE A 847 -24.57 12.20 7.37
N LEU A 848 -24.60 13.52 7.57
CA LEU A 848 -24.52 14.13 8.90
C LEU A 848 -25.92 14.51 9.39
N SER A 849 -26.38 13.82 10.43
CA SER A 849 -27.62 14.14 11.13
C SER A 849 -27.33 14.91 12.41
N TYR A 850 -27.81 16.15 12.52
CA TYR A 850 -27.49 17.03 13.64
C TYR A 850 -28.65 17.96 14.02
N ASN A 851 -28.61 18.46 15.26
CA ASN A 851 -29.48 19.55 15.67
C ASN A 851 -28.97 20.85 15.07
N THR A 852 -29.83 21.63 14.41
CA THR A 852 -29.44 22.90 13.75
C THR A 852 -28.78 23.90 14.71
N ALA A 853 -29.07 23.84 16.01
CA ALA A 853 -28.39 24.64 17.03
C ALA A 853 -26.89 24.30 17.18
N ASP A 854 -26.49 23.08 16.84
CA ASP A 854 -25.12 22.57 16.93
C ASP A 854 -24.34 22.69 15.60
N HIS A 855 -24.92 23.35 14.59
CA HIS A 855 -24.34 23.49 13.24
C HIS A 855 -22.87 23.91 13.24
N ASN A 856 -22.48 24.90 14.05
CA ASN A 856 -21.11 25.42 14.05
C ASN A 856 -20.06 24.40 14.55
N LEU A 857 -20.45 23.44 15.39
CA LEU A 857 -19.58 22.35 15.81
C LEU A 857 -19.46 21.30 14.70
N VAL A 858 -20.60 20.93 14.11
CA VAL A 858 -20.66 19.91 13.04
C VAL A 858 -19.98 20.40 11.77
N ALA A 859 -20.14 21.67 11.40
CA ALA A 859 -19.46 22.30 10.27
C ALA A 859 -17.94 22.21 10.40
N ARG A 860 -17.38 22.46 11.59
CA ARG A 860 -15.93 22.30 11.85
C ARG A 860 -15.47 20.85 11.71
N ILE A 861 -16.29 19.89 12.14
CA ILE A 861 -15.97 18.46 11.97
C ILE A 861 -16.01 18.07 10.50
N ALA A 862 -16.99 18.56 9.74
CA ALA A 862 -17.06 18.26 8.32
C ALA A 862 -15.95 18.92 7.51
N GLU A 863 -15.48 20.12 7.87
CA GLU A 863 -14.28 20.71 7.24
C GLU A 863 -13.04 19.83 7.49
N ARG A 864 -12.92 19.25 8.69
CA ARG A 864 -11.87 18.26 8.97
C ARG A 864 -12.06 16.98 8.15
N LEU A 865 -13.29 16.48 8.00
CA LEU A 865 -13.60 15.32 7.12
C LEU A 865 -13.25 15.63 5.66
N ARG A 866 -13.58 16.84 5.19
CA ARG A 866 -13.27 17.34 3.84
C ARG A 866 -11.76 17.38 3.61
N ALA A 867 -10.97 17.87 4.57
CA ALA A 867 -9.51 17.83 4.51
C ALA A 867 -8.96 16.39 4.47
N ALA A 868 -9.65 15.44 5.10
CA ALA A 868 -9.35 14.01 5.05
C ALA A 868 -9.92 13.28 3.80
N GLY A 869 -10.47 14.02 2.81
CA GLY A 869 -10.98 13.43 1.56
C GLY A 869 -12.40 12.84 1.65
N VAL A 870 -13.09 13.05 2.77
CA VAL A 870 -14.47 12.59 3.01
C VAL A 870 -15.45 13.74 2.75
N LEU A 871 -16.31 13.57 1.74
CA LEU A 871 -17.37 14.53 1.42
C LEU A 871 -18.64 14.19 2.23
N ALA A 872 -19.02 15.11 3.10
CA ALA A 872 -20.22 14.99 3.92
C ALA A 872 -21.43 15.67 3.29
N TRP A 873 -22.60 15.06 3.45
CA TRP A 873 -23.89 15.70 3.12
C TRP A 873 -24.53 16.28 4.39
N PHE A 874 -24.88 17.56 4.34
CA PHE A 874 -25.51 18.32 5.42
C PHE A 874 -26.99 18.59 5.14
N ALA A 875 -27.86 17.92 5.88
CA ALA A 875 -29.26 18.33 5.94
C ALA A 875 -29.42 19.54 6.87
N PRO A 876 -30.23 20.58 6.56
CA PRO A 876 -30.88 20.90 5.29
C PRO A 876 -30.05 21.82 4.37
N VAL A 877 -28.79 22.12 4.69
CA VAL A 877 -27.95 23.09 3.96
C VAL A 877 -27.80 22.73 2.48
N ASP A 878 -27.70 21.44 2.16
CA ASP A 878 -27.49 20.93 0.80
C ASP A 878 -28.79 20.68 0.02
N LEU A 879 -29.95 21.03 0.58
CA LEU A 879 -31.24 20.91 -0.12
C LEU A 879 -31.42 22.03 -1.14
N VAL A 880 -31.69 21.64 -2.38
CA VAL A 880 -32.04 22.60 -3.45
C VAL A 880 -33.39 23.25 -3.13
N PRO A 881 -33.49 24.59 -3.09
CA PRO A 881 -34.76 25.29 -2.89
C PRO A 881 -35.84 24.81 -3.87
N GLY A 882 -37.01 24.45 -3.35
CA GLY A 882 -38.14 23.94 -4.14
C GLY A 882 -38.16 22.42 -4.39
N ALA A 883 -37.10 21.68 -4.02
CA ALA A 883 -37.11 20.22 -4.09
C ALA A 883 -38.02 19.60 -3.00
N ARG A 884 -38.61 18.44 -3.29
CA ARG A 884 -39.30 17.63 -2.27
C ARG A 884 -38.26 17.04 -1.32
N TRP A 885 -37.98 17.77 -0.23
CA TRP A 885 -36.90 17.50 0.71
C TRP A 885 -36.84 16.06 1.24
N ARG A 886 -37.99 15.42 1.51
CA ARG A 886 -38.05 14.03 1.98
C ARG A 886 -37.51 13.02 0.96
N ASN A 887 -37.87 13.20 -0.32
CA ASN A 887 -37.39 12.33 -1.40
C ASN A 887 -35.88 12.50 -1.61
N GLU A 888 -35.37 13.72 -1.39
CA GLU A 888 -33.94 14.00 -1.50
C GLU A 888 -33.15 13.34 -0.36
N LEU A 889 -33.64 13.43 0.89
CA LEU A 889 -33.08 12.73 2.05
C LEU A 889 -33.01 11.22 1.80
N GLU A 890 -34.13 10.59 1.45
CA GLU A 890 -34.19 9.14 1.16
C GLU A 890 -33.22 8.77 0.05
N ARG A 891 -33.11 9.59 -1.01
CA ARG A 891 -32.18 9.36 -2.12
C ARG A 891 -30.72 9.45 -1.72
N GLN A 892 -30.35 10.40 -0.85
CA GLN A 892 -28.96 10.54 -0.39
C GLN A 892 -28.60 9.45 0.62
N ILE A 893 -29.48 9.18 1.58
CA ILE A 893 -29.30 8.10 2.56
C ILE A 893 -29.17 6.75 1.85
N ALA A 894 -29.87 6.52 0.73
CA ALA A 894 -29.73 5.29 -0.05
C ALA A 894 -28.34 5.11 -0.71
N LYS A 895 -27.53 6.18 -0.84
CA LYS A 895 -26.24 6.16 -1.54
C LYS A 895 -25.03 6.18 -0.62
N VAL A 896 -25.10 6.88 0.51
CA VAL A 896 -23.97 7.03 1.43
C VAL A 896 -23.54 5.70 2.05
N ARG A 897 -22.28 5.58 2.48
CA ARG A 897 -21.77 4.37 3.14
C ARG A 897 -21.92 4.41 4.66
N ALA A 898 -22.01 5.61 5.22
CA ALA A 898 -22.17 5.83 6.65
C ALA A 898 -23.18 6.95 6.96
N GLY A 899 -23.80 6.88 8.15
CA GLY A 899 -24.59 7.95 8.75
C GLY A 899 -24.03 8.33 10.12
N ALA A 900 -23.62 9.58 10.30
CA ALA A 900 -23.13 10.09 11.57
C ALA A 900 -24.23 10.90 12.27
N VAL A 901 -24.61 10.49 13.48
CA VAL A 901 -25.69 11.12 14.27
C VAL A 901 -25.07 11.89 15.43
N PHE A 902 -25.08 13.23 15.34
CA PHE A 902 -24.45 14.12 16.30
C PHE A 902 -25.37 14.47 17.47
N LEU A 903 -24.92 14.14 18.68
CA LEU A 903 -25.60 14.44 19.93
C LEU A 903 -24.87 15.58 20.64
N GLY A 904 -25.45 16.78 20.59
CA GLY A 904 -24.90 17.99 21.18
C GLY A 904 -25.57 18.44 22.47
N PRO A 905 -25.13 19.59 23.02
CA PRO A 905 -25.69 20.17 24.25
C PRO A 905 -27.18 20.50 24.15
N HIS A 906 -27.71 20.66 22.93
CA HIS A 906 -29.12 20.98 22.68
C HIS A 906 -30.00 19.74 22.51
N GLY A 907 -29.44 18.53 22.68
CA GLY A 907 -30.15 17.27 22.49
C GLY A 907 -30.59 17.04 21.04
N MET A 908 -31.42 16.02 20.81
CA MET A 908 -31.90 15.71 19.45
C MET A 908 -33.02 16.65 19.00
N GLY A 909 -32.85 17.24 17.83
CA GLY A 909 -33.86 18.08 17.18
C GLY A 909 -35.05 17.27 16.64
N THR A 910 -36.19 17.94 16.42
CA THR A 910 -37.41 17.28 15.89
C THR A 910 -37.19 16.67 14.50
N TRP A 911 -36.46 17.37 13.63
CA TRP A 911 -36.11 16.90 12.29
C TRP A 911 -35.07 15.79 12.31
N GLN A 912 -34.08 15.92 13.20
CA GLN A 912 -33.01 14.95 13.39
C GLN A 912 -33.55 13.55 13.73
N LYS A 913 -34.64 13.46 14.50
CA LYS A 913 -35.29 12.18 14.82
C LYS A 913 -35.81 11.44 13.58
N MET A 914 -36.33 12.16 12.58
CA MET A 914 -36.80 11.54 11.33
C MET A 914 -35.61 11.03 10.49
N GLU A 915 -34.49 11.74 10.51
CA GLU A 915 -33.27 11.31 9.83
C GLU A 915 -32.69 10.05 10.48
N GLU A 916 -32.66 9.99 11.82
CA GLU A 916 -32.28 8.78 12.57
C GLU A 916 -33.17 7.60 12.17
N GLU A 917 -34.50 7.77 12.13
CA GLU A 917 -35.41 6.71 11.73
C GLU A 917 -35.13 6.21 10.30
N LEU A 918 -34.82 7.12 9.36
CA LEU A 918 -34.45 6.74 7.98
C LEU A 918 -33.12 6.00 7.93
N LEU A 919 -32.10 6.46 8.67
CA LEU A 919 -30.79 5.80 8.76
C LEU A 919 -30.92 4.39 9.35
N VAL A 920 -31.68 4.24 10.44
CA VAL A 920 -31.92 2.94 11.08
C VAL A 920 -32.66 2.00 10.13
N ASN A 921 -33.70 2.48 9.44
CA ASN A 921 -34.44 1.68 8.47
C ASN A 921 -33.56 1.21 7.30
N GLU A 922 -32.65 2.04 6.81
CA GLU A 922 -31.73 1.65 5.74
C GLU A 922 -30.63 0.70 6.24
N SER A 923 -30.11 0.89 7.46
CA SER A 923 -29.15 -0.05 8.07
C SER A 923 -29.73 -1.45 8.31
N ALA A 924 -31.05 -1.57 8.41
CA ALA A 924 -31.72 -2.86 8.50
C ALA A 924 -31.83 -3.58 7.13
N ARG A 925 -31.69 -2.85 6.01
CA ARG A 925 -31.84 -3.37 4.65
C ARG A 925 -30.50 -3.65 3.97
N ARG A 926 -29.47 -2.86 4.28
CA ARG A 926 -28.13 -2.96 3.72
C ARG A 926 -27.09 -2.69 4.80
N ASP A 927 -25.83 -2.99 4.50
CA ASP A 927 -24.70 -2.72 5.40
C ASP A 927 -24.36 -1.22 5.44
N LEU A 928 -25.24 -0.42 6.05
CA LEU A 928 -25.04 1.01 6.31
C LEU A 928 -24.56 1.20 7.75
N ARG A 929 -23.38 1.79 7.93
CA ARG A 929 -22.81 2.04 9.26
C ARG A 929 -23.43 3.28 9.89
N ILE A 930 -23.92 3.14 11.12
CA ILE A 930 -24.42 4.25 11.93
C ILE A 930 -23.40 4.57 13.02
N ILE A 931 -22.99 5.83 13.10
CA ILE A 931 -21.96 6.31 14.01
C ILE A 931 -22.55 7.38 14.92
N PRO A 932 -22.85 7.07 16.19
CA PRO A 932 -23.19 8.09 17.17
C PRO A 932 -21.96 8.99 17.43
N VAL A 933 -22.15 10.31 17.42
CA VAL A 933 -21.07 11.28 17.70
C VAL A 933 -21.46 12.17 18.87
N LEU A 934 -20.73 12.08 19.98
CA LEU A 934 -21.01 12.89 21.18
C LEU A 934 -20.20 14.18 21.12
N LEU A 935 -20.86 15.33 21.01
CA LEU A 935 -20.21 16.64 20.96
C LEU A 935 -19.89 17.17 22.37
N PRO A 936 -18.91 18.08 22.49
CA PRO A 936 -18.65 18.79 23.75
C PRO A 936 -19.92 19.46 24.29
N GLY A 937 -20.23 19.21 25.56
CA GLY A 937 -21.42 19.76 26.23
C GLY A 937 -22.65 18.84 26.26
N HIS A 938 -22.65 17.69 25.57
CA HIS A 938 -23.72 16.70 25.69
C HIS A 938 -23.65 15.94 27.03
N THR A 939 -24.72 16.03 27.82
CA THR A 939 -24.86 15.36 29.12
C THR A 939 -25.66 14.06 28.99
N GLY A 940 -25.01 13.00 28.52
CA GLY A 940 -25.65 11.69 28.36
C GLY A 940 -24.82 10.69 27.55
N GLU A 941 -25.28 9.44 27.53
CA GLU A 941 -24.84 8.42 26.58
C GLU A 941 -25.88 8.28 25.46
N PRO A 942 -25.53 7.72 24.28
CA PRO A 942 -26.50 7.46 23.23
C PRO A 942 -27.69 6.65 23.76
N ALA A 943 -28.91 7.15 23.56
CA ALA A 943 -30.14 6.53 24.01
C ALA A 943 -30.95 5.93 22.85
N GLY A 944 -31.89 5.03 23.15
CA GLY A 944 -32.71 4.39 22.12
C GLY A 944 -31.91 3.42 21.24
N PHE A 945 -32.18 3.42 19.92
CA PHE A 945 -31.47 2.56 18.97
C PHE A 945 -29.97 2.88 18.91
N LEU A 946 -29.60 4.16 19.06
CA LEU A 946 -28.19 4.60 19.01
C LEU A 946 -27.28 3.94 20.05
N SER A 947 -27.86 3.43 21.16
CA SER A 947 -27.11 2.70 22.19
C SER A 947 -26.50 1.37 21.72
N GLN A 948 -26.90 0.89 20.54
CA GLN A 948 -26.42 -0.36 19.94
C GLN A 948 -25.07 -0.20 19.22
N TRP A 949 -24.65 1.03 18.90
CA TRP A 949 -23.42 1.31 18.15
C TRP A 949 -22.38 2.02 19.03
N GLN A 950 -21.09 1.84 18.70
CA GLN A 950 -20.02 2.54 19.40
C GLN A 950 -19.95 4.01 19.00
N ALA A 951 -19.87 4.90 19.99
CA ALA A 951 -19.80 6.32 19.76
C ALA A 951 -18.36 6.83 19.54
N ALA A 952 -18.23 7.84 18.66
CA ALA A 952 -17.08 8.74 18.62
C ALA A 952 -17.30 9.87 19.63
N ASP A 953 -16.52 9.90 20.72
CA ASP A 953 -16.75 10.79 21.86
C ASP A 953 -15.83 12.02 21.85
N PHE A 954 -16.29 13.13 21.26
CA PHE A 954 -15.56 14.40 21.20
C PHE A 954 -15.50 15.14 22.54
N ARG A 955 -16.07 14.58 23.62
CA ARG A 955 -15.89 15.09 24.99
C ARG A 955 -14.54 14.66 25.57
N ARG A 956 -13.87 13.68 24.97
CA ARG A 956 -12.57 13.14 25.38
C ARG A 956 -11.51 13.42 24.32
N SER A 957 -10.25 13.51 24.74
CA SER A 957 -9.10 13.68 23.85
C SER A 957 -8.43 12.37 23.46
N ASP A 958 -8.68 11.29 24.20
CA ASP A 958 -8.05 9.98 24.01
C ASP A 958 -9.07 8.85 24.24
N PRO A 959 -9.24 7.90 23.29
CA PRO A 959 -8.65 7.87 21.93
C PRO A 959 -9.12 9.05 21.07
N ASP A 960 -8.32 9.46 20.07
CA ASP A 960 -8.66 10.59 19.18
C ASP A 960 -10.07 10.38 18.56
N PRO A 961 -11.06 11.19 18.96
CA PRO A 961 -12.43 11.00 18.52
C PRO A 961 -12.62 11.24 17.02
N PHE A 962 -11.77 12.08 16.41
CA PHE A 962 -11.85 12.33 14.98
C PHE A 962 -11.31 11.14 14.17
N ALA A 963 -10.17 10.57 14.58
CA ALA A 963 -9.65 9.34 13.97
C ALA A 963 -10.69 8.21 14.05
N ARG A 964 -11.41 8.07 15.17
CA ARG A 964 -12.50 7.08 15.31
C ARG A 964 -13.69 7.36 14.40
N LEU A 965 -14.10 8.63 14.26
CA LEU A 965 -15.17 9.01 13.33
C LEU A 965 -14.75 8.72 11.88
N LEU A 966 -13.53 9.11 11.50
CA LEU A 966 -12.99 8.88 10.17
C LEU A 966 -12.94 7.39 9.85
N ALA A 967 -12.36 6.58 10.76
CA ALA A 967 -12.32 5.13 10.62
C ALA A 967 -13.72 4.51 10.50
N GLY A 968 -14.70 4.98 11.26
CA GLY A 968 -16.08 4.50 11.14
C GLY A 968 -16.74 4.79 9.78
N ILE A 969 -16.27 5.84 9.08
CA ILE A 969 -16.78 6.23 7.75
C ILE A 969 -16.03 5.48 6.63
N THR A 970 -14.70 5.30 6.76
CA THR A 970 -13.83 4.86 5.67
C THR A 970 -13.46 3.39 5.70
N GLN A 971 -13.31 2.81 6.90
CA GLN A 971 -13.15 1.36 7.09
C GLN A 971 -14.52 0.73 7.06
#